data_AF-A0A6A5T974-F1
#
_entry.id   AF-A0A6A5T974-F1
#
_cell.length_a   1.000
_cell.length_b   1.000
_cell.length_c   1.000
_cell.angle_alpha   90.00
_cell.angle_beta   90.00
_cell.angle_gamma   90.00
#
_symmetry.space_group_name_H-M   'P 1'
#
loop_
_entity.id
_entity.type
_entity.pdbx_description
1 polymer ?
#
loop_
_entity_poly.entity_id
_entity_poly.type
_entity_poly.pdbx_seq_one_letter_code
_entity_poly.pdbx_strand_id
1 'polypeptide(L)'
;MGWAIHKKKRAADAEKHLKRLHKTTPLIESPLEGADYDSLVFSQRHEANTAELFFDLFFAANLATFTTYHSITDSSYLITYVGFFGILWSCWFNVTLHDVRFARDSLYERICKTVQFIAFVGLALVGSSFNPMSTQANNTNFRILCYTLVISRGLLAVQYGIVLVYIIRAKFSKLYLPLGLMVGLYVAVVGIFIAMTPAFQKKEATHSGIYVVWYIVMAIEAISVIAISSIWRMLSFKKTHLMERMSLLTLIVIGEGAIGVTKTVSRIMGKYGLEVEGCFLIMCIITVLVLIWALYFDNFPHGHYGTIRQQIWSLLHFPFQLAIVGVVEGSQQVALARYVIKNWEKIENSHTKYCLEENLDGSKLRDKLLSLVDYWDFTAKFETYAIQEYTTDIVYQIGNSTDICSATNVTTYSKSGDWPLEFVNMTQQLFDGVYIGLGMKLPVSKLEYETPQEIAIKSWKIVFVYYWASFCLLIACLLIFLVLIRRHRADVFDFVSIGSRAMALAVGAAMITLVANDGALYSFLRGPAVLPACLSLLFLVLFFDKLSAAFANHQLLKSGKPYALEHVEHHHDRSSSGSSHVEHGHVENVSDHHGHSDSLASHRKSATWSLSEDTIPLTQAVGGEDRGSYAMTPMMSPPILSPNQPVAGGVVHQNGYTPVQNYGA
;
A
#
# COMPACT_ATOMS: atom_id res chain seq x y z
N MET A 1 56.73 34.40 -21.19
CA MET A 1 56.53 33.21 -22.05
C MET A 1 56.36 31.99 -21.17
N GLY A 2 55.38 31.14 -21.46
CA GLY A 2 55.30 29.77 -20.97
C GLY A 2 54.32 29.52 -19.82
N TRP A 3 53.02 29.42 -20.12
CA TRP A 3 52.06 28.75 -19.23
C TRP A 3 52.04 27.25 -19.59
N ALA A 4 52.53 26.40 -18.69
CA ALA A 4 52.45 24.95 -18.84
C ALA A 4 51.16 24.43 -18.19
N ILE A 5 50.22 23.98 -19.00
CA ILE A 5 48.97 23.35 -18.55
C ILE A 5 49.23 21.84 -18.41
N HIS A 6 49.31 21.34 -17.18
CA HIS A 6 49.35 19.90 -16.90
C HIS A 6 48.00 19.25 -17.21
N LYS A 7 47.88 18.57 -18.35
CA LYS A 7 46.77 17.66 -18.65
C LYS A 7 46.91 16.38 -17.83
N LYS A 8 46.26 16.31 -16.66
CA LYS A 8 45.95 15.00 -16.02
C LYS A 8 44.95 14.28 -16.93
N LYS A 9 45.38 13.23 -17.64
CA LYS A 9 44.47 12.33 -18.38
C LYS A 9 43.46 11.75 -17.41
N ARG A 10 42.17 11.91 -17.69
CA ARG A 10 41.08 11.30 -16.93
C ARG A 10 41.21 9.78 -17.08
N ALA A 11 41.05 9.01 -16.00
CA ALA A 11 41.17 7.54 -16.05
C ALA A 11 40.23 6.89 -17.09
N ALA A 12 39.08 7.53 -17.38
CA ALA A 12 38.16 7.12 -18.43
C ALA A 12 38.76 7.19 -19.86
N ASP A 13 39.75 8.05 -20.11
CA ASP A 13 40.42 8.14 -21.41
C ASP A 13 41.41 6.98 -21.63
N ALA A 14 41.78 6.24 -20.57
CA ALA A 14 42.68 5.10 -20.67
C ALA A 14 42.01 3.89 -21.35
N GLU A 15 40.69 3.73 -21.23
CA GLU A 15 39.95 2.58 -21.77
C GLU A 15 39.38 2.80 -23.17
N LYS A 16 39.48 4.02 -23.70
CA LYS A 16 38.89 4.42 -25.00
C LYS A 16 39.46 3.67 -26.21
N HIS A 17 40.64 3.06 -26.06
CA HIS A 17 41.29 2.23 -27.09
C HIS A 17 40.81 0.77 -27.09
N LEU A 18 40.08 0.34 -26.05
CA LEU A 18 39.54 -1.01 -25.95
C LEU A 18 38.21 -1.09 -26.71
N LYS A 19 38.06 -2.12 -27.55
CA LYS A 19 36.76 -2.45 -28.13
C LYS A 19 35.84 -2.94 -27.01
N ARG A 20 34.69 -2.28 -26.84
CA ARG A 20 33.70 -2.67 -25.85
C ARG A 20 33.17 -4.07 -26.17
N LEU A 21 33.43 -5.03 -25.29
CA LEU A 21 32.73 -6.30 -25.33
C LEU A 21 31.28 -6.03 -24.91
N HIS A 22 30.35 -6.25 -25.83
CA HIS A 22 28.93 -6.08 -25.52
C HIS A 22 28.49 -7.21 -24.60
N LYS A 23 27.87 -6.85 -23.47
CA LYS A 23 27.29 -7.82 -22.55
C LYS A 23 26.16 -8.56 -23.26
N THR A 24 26.35 -9.83 -23.58
CA THR A 24 25.29 -10.70 -24.10
C THR A 24 24.62 -11.41 -22.93
N THR A 25 23.29 -11.52 -22.98
CA THR A 25 22.54 -12.29 -21.97
C THR A 25 22.64 -13.78 -22.30
N PRO A 26 23.16 -14.63 -21.41
CA PRO A 26 23.21 -16.07 -21.66
C PRO A 26 21.79 -16.65 -21.76
N LEU A 27 21.65 -17.73 -22.54
CA LEU A 27 20.34 -18.37 -22.78
C LEU A 27 19.81 -19.03 -21.50
N ILE A 28 20.67 -19.80 -20.83
CA ILE A 28 20.48 -20.34 -19.47
C ILE A 28 21.83 -20.24 -18.78
N GLU A 29 21.87 -19.60 -17.62
CA GLU A 29 23.07 -19.52 -16.77
C GLU A 29 22.98 -20.58 -15.66
N SER A 30 24.12 -21.15 -15.25
CA SER A 30 24.12 -22.17 -14.20
C SER A 30 23.78 -21.54 -12.85
N PRO A 31 22.77 -22.05 -12.11
CA PRO A 31 22.45 -21.53 -10.78
C PRO A 31 23.58 -21.76 -9.75
N LEU A 32 24.58 -22.59 -10.08
CA LEU A 32 25.74 -22.92 -9.25
C LEU A 32 26.92 -21.94 -9.38
N GLU A 33 26.91 -21.06 -10.38
CA GLU A 33 28.06 -20.19 -10.72
C GLU A 33 28.30 -19.06 -9.70
N GLY A 34 27.38 -18.86 -8.74
CA GLY A 34 27.52 -17.94 -7.61
C GLY A 34 27.36 -18.60 -6.25
N ALA A 35 27.53 -19.92 -6.16
CA ALA A 35 27.50 -20.63 -4.88
C ALA A 35 28.85 -20.48 -4.16
N ASP A 36 28.83 -20.09 -2.87
CA ASP A 36 30.02 -20.09 -2.04
C ASP A 36 30.34 -21.56 -1.68
N TYR A 37 31.40 -22.10 -2.28
CA TYR A 37 31.79 -23.51 -2.13
C TYR A 37 32.21 -23.87 -0.69
N ASP A 38 32.68 -22.89 0.10
CA ASP A 38 33.15 -23.11 1.47
C ASP A 38 32.00 -23.11 2.48
N SER A 39 30.97 -22.28 2.27
CA SER A 39 29.78 -22.26 3.13
C SER A 39 28.59 -23.07 2.60
N LEU A 40 28.66 -23.57 1.37
CA LEU A 40 27.58 -24.28 0.66
C LEU A 40 26.25 -23.51 0.69
N VAL A 41 26.34 -22.17 0.70
CA VAL A 41 25.22 -21.24 0.60
C VAL A 41 25.24 -20.62 -0.79
N PHE A 42 24.08 -20.57 -1.44
CA PHE A 42 23.87 -19.80 -2.68
C PHE A 42 23.85 -18.30 -2.35
N SER A 43 25.02 -17.74 -2.02
CA SER A 43 25.21 -16.31 -1.76
C SER A 43 25.46 -15.59 -3.08
N GLN A 44 24.39 -15.38 -3.84
CA GLN A 44 24.53 -15.02 -5.25
C GLN A 44 24.82 -13.52 -5.49
N ARG A 45 24.23 -12.60 -4.69
CA ARG A 45 24.39 -11.13 -4.77
C ARG A 45 24.00 -10.42 -3.46
N HIS A 46 24.55 -9.22 -3.24
CA HIS A 46 24.20 -8.35 -2.10
C HIS A 46 23.00 -7.41 -2.39
N GLU A 47 22.71 -7.13 -3.66
CA GLU A 47 21.68 -6.17 -4.09
C GLU A 47 20.61 -6.82 -5.00
N ALA A 48 19.38 -6.29 -4.94
CA ALA A 48 18.25 -6.72 -5.76
C ALA A 48 18.42 -6.39 -7.26
N ASN A 49 17.94 -7.27 -8.14
CA ASN A 49 17.98 -7.03 -9.59
C ASN A 49 16.80 -6.12 -10.02
N THR A 50 16.97 -5.32 -11.07
CA THR A 50 15.90 -4.41 -11.55
C THR A 50 14.63 -5.16 -11.99
N ALA A 51 14.78 -6.40 -12.49
CA ALA A 51 13.66 -7.26 -12.84
C ALA A 51 12.84 -7.73 -11.62
N GLU A 52 13.47 -7.87 -10.46
CA GLU A 52 12.80 -8.26 -9.21
C GLU A 52 11.99 -7.09 -8.66
N LEU A 53 12.57 -5.88 -8.65
CA LEU A 53 11.85 -4.66 -8.29
C LEU A 53 10.66 -4.39 -9.25
N PHE A 54 10.84 -4.66 -10.54
CA PHE A 54 9.76 -4.52 -11.51
C PHE A 54 8.59 -5.49 -11.25
N PHE A 55 8.87 -6.70 -10.75
CA PHE A 55 7.83 -7.63 -10.31
C PHE A 55 7.06 -7.11 -9.08
N ASP A 56 7.77 -6.52 -8.12
CA ASP A 56 7.15 -5.94 -6.92
C ASP A 56 6.18 -4.80 -7.27
N LEU A 57 6.42 -4.08 -8.38
CA LEU A 57 5.50 -3.06 -8.89
C LEU A 57 4.17 -3.65 -9.42
N PHE A 58 4.17 -4.85 -10.00
CA PHE A 58 2.94 -5.54 -10.41
C PHE A 58 2.10 -5.96 -9.20
N PHE A 59 2.74 -6.34 -8.09
CA PHE A 59 2.05 -6.55 -6.82
C PHE A 59 1.34 -5.26 -6.37
N ALA A 60 2.04 -4.13 -6.39
CA ALA A 60 1.47 -2.84 -5.99
C ALA A 60 0.31 -2.39 -6.89
N ALA A 61 0.44 -2.57 -8.20
CA ALA A 61 -0.61 -2.24 -9.16
C ALA A 61 -1.88 -3.08 -8.94
N ASN A 62 -1.71 -4.37 -8.62
CA ASN A 62 -2.82 -5.26 -8.24
C ASN A 62 -3.53 -4.77 -6.98
N LEU A 63 -2.74 -4.44 -5.95
CA LEU A 63 -3.25 -3.90 -4.69
C LEU A 63 -4.04 -2.61 -4.92
N ALA A 64 -3.46 -1.62 -5.61
CA ALA A 64 -4.10 -0.34 -5.87
C ALA A 64 -5.40 -0.47 -6.68
N THR A 65 -5.42 -1.41 -7.64
CA THR A 65 -6.63 -1.73 -8.41
C THR A 65 -7.70 -2.31 -7.49
N PHE A 66 -7.33 -3.29 -6.66
CA PHE A 66 -8.23 -3.93 -5.73
C PHE A 66 -8.84 -2.95 -4.71
N THR A 67 -8.00 -2.10 -4.08
CA THR A 67 -8.43 -1.02 -3.16
C THR A 67 -9.43 -0.08 -3.81
N THR A 68 -9.28 0.21 -5.11
CA THR A 68 -10.17 1.11 -5.84
C THR A 68 -11.55 0.48 -6.12
N TYR A 69 -11.62 -0.84 -6.32
CA TYR A 69 -12.88 -1.54 -6.58
C TYR A 69 -13.61 -1.99 -5.29
N HIS A 70 -12.87 -2.28 -4.22
CA HIS A 70 -13.40 -2.82 -2.97
C HIS A 70 -13.19 -1.83 -1.82
N SER A 71 -14.01 -0.77 -1.79
CA SER A 71 -14.05 0.12 -0.62
C SER A 71 -14.50 -0.67 0.61
N ILE A 72 -13.76 -0.52 1.72
CA ILE A 72 -14.00 -1.25 2.97
C ILE A 72 -15.18 -0.61 3.72
N THR A 73 -16.39 -0.82 3.23
CA THR A 73 -17.62 -0.29 3.84
C THR A 73 -18.30 -1.33 4.73
N ASP A 74 -18.09 -2.63 4.48
CA ASP A 74 -18.70 -3.71 5.25
C ASP A 74 -17.70 -4.75 5.76
N SER A 75 -18.08 -5.46 6.83
CA SER A 75 -17.31 -6.56 7.39
C SER A 75 -17.03 -7.68 6.38
N SER A 76 -18.00 -7.98 5.50
CA SER A 76 -17.81 -8.96 4.42
C SER A 76 -16.77 -8.49 3.40
N TYR A 77 -16.78 -7.20 3.05
CA TYR A 77 -15.76 -6.60 2.18
C TYR A 77 -14.39 -6.56 2.85
N LEU A 78 -14.32 -6.29 4.16
CA LEU A 78 -13.07 -6.35 4.93
C LEU A 78 -12.44 -7.75 4.90
N ILE A 79 -13.22 -8.79 5.18
CA ILE A 79 -12.72 -10.19 5.16
C ILE A 79 -12.26 -10.56 3.74
N THR A 80 -13.03 -10.15 2.73
CA THR A 80 -12.69 -10.34 1.32
C THR A 80 -11.38 -9.64 0.96
N TYR A 81 -11.16 -8.44 1.50
CA TYR A 81 -9.94 -7.66 1.32
C TYR A 81 -8.72 -8.36 1.90
N VAL A 82 -8.80 -8.76 3.17
CA VAL A 82 -7.73 -9.52 3.85
C VAL A 82 -7.43 -10.83 3.12
N GLY A 83 -8.49 -11.50 2.63
CA GLY A 83 -8.37 -12.73 1.86
C GLY A 83 -7.62 -12.54 0.54
N PHE A 84 -8.02 -11.56 -0.26
CA PHE A 84 -7.36 -11.26 -1.53
C PHE A 84 -5.91 -10.79 -1.34
N PHE A 85 -5.65 -9.94 -0.33
CA PHE A 85 -4.30 -9.55 0.04
C PHE A 85 -3.44 -10.78 0.40
N GLY A 86 -4.00 -11.74 1.15
CA GLY A 86 -3.37 -13.03 1.45
C GLY A 86 -2.98 -13.84 0.22
N ILE A 87 -3.87 -13.94 -0.77
CA ILE A 87 -3.60 -14.62 -2.05
C ILE A 87 -2.45 -13.92 -2.78
N LEU A 88 -2.57 -12.60 -2.95
CA LEU A 88 -1.59 -11.79 -3.69
C LEU A 88 -0.21 -11.85 -3.03
N TRP A 89 -0.16 -11.72 -1.71
CA TRP A 89 1.08 -11.80 -0.92
C TRP A 89 1.70 -13.19 -0.97
N SER A 90 0.90 -14.26 -0.84
CA SER A 90 1.41 -15.64 -0.93
C SER A 90 2.03 -15.92 -2.30
N CYS A 91 1.38 -15.49 -3.39
CA CYS A 91 1.92 -15.62 -4.74
C CYS A 91 3.24 -14.85 -4.89
N TRP A 92 3.28 -13.60 -4.44
CA TRP A 92 4.49 -12.78 -4.46
C TRP A 92 5.63 -13.40 -3.64
N PHE A 93 5.32 -13.87 -2.43
CA PHE A 93 6.29 -14.41 -1.49
C PHE A 93 6.97 -15.65 -2.06
N ASN A 94 6.20 -16.61 -2.59
CA ASN A 94 6.78 -17.85 -3.14
C ASN A 94 7.66 -17.61 -4.37
N VAL A 95 7.26 -16.68 -5.25
CA VAL A 95 8.10 -16.24 -6.37
C VAL A 95 9.38 -15.58 -5.85
N THR A 96 9.27 -14.68 -4.89
CA THR A 96 10.41 -13.99 -4.29
C THR A 96 11.39 -14.95 -3.63
N LEU A 97 10.90 -15.96 -2.91
CA LEU A 97 11.76 -16.99 -2.31
C LEU A 97 12.54 -17.80 -3.35
N HIS A 98 11.94 -18.06 -4.52
CA HIS A 98 12.65 -18.70 -5.63
C HIS A 98 13.72 -17.77 -6.19
N ASP A 99 13.37 -16.52 -6.48
CA ASP A 99 14.28 -15.56 -7.12
C ASP A 99 15.53 -15.32 -6.29
N VAL A 100 15.32 -15.08 -5.00
CA VAL A 100 16.40 -14.76 -4.06
C VAL A 100 17.40 -15.92 -3.91
N ARG A 101 16.99 -17.15 -4.25
CA ARG A 101 17.85 -18.34 -4.20
C ARG A 101 18.53 -18.66 -5.52
N PHE A 102 17.81 -18.51 -6.64
CA PHE A 102 18.19 -19.13 -7.90
C PHE A 102 18.11 -18.21 -9.13
N ALA A 103 17.51 -17.01 -9.03
CA ALA A 103 17.36 -16.15 -10.20
C ALA A 103 18.70 -15.59 -10.68
N ARG A 104 19.08 -15.99 -11.89
CA ARG A 104 20.19 -15.43 -12.66
C ARG A 104 19.65 -14.75 -13.91
N ASP A 105 20.22 -13.59 -14.25
CA ASP A 105 19.77 -12.80 -15.39
C ASP A 105 20.11 -13.53 -16.70
N SER A 106 19.15 -14.31 -17.17
CA SER A 106 19.22 -15.15 -18.37
C SER A 106 17.93 -15.00 -19.17
N LEU A 107 17.98 -15.36 -20.45
CA LEU A 107 16.78 -15.30 -21.30
C LEU A 107 15.65 -16.18 -20.75
N TYR A 108 15.99 -17.39 -20.27
CA TYR A 108 15.04 -18.28 -19.61
C TYR A 108 14.34 -17.61 -18.43
N GLU A 109 15.10 -17.02 -17.51
CA GLU A 109 14.51 -16.39 -16.31
C GLU A 109 13.63 -15.19 -16.69
N ARG A 110 14.00 -14.42 -17.71
CA ARG A 110 13.17 -13.31 -18.22
C ARG A 110 11.84 -13.80 -18.82
N ILE A 111 11.84 -14.93 -19.53
CA ILE A 111 10.61 -15.53 -20.07
C ILE A 111 9.73 -16.02 -18.92
N CYS A 112 10.30 -16.72 -17.94
CA CYS A 112 9.57 -17.15 -16.74
C CYS A 112 8.98 -15.94 -16.01
N LYS A 113 9.74 -14.86 -15.82
CA LYS A 113 9.24 -13.62 -15.23
C LYS A 113 8.10 -13.00 -16.01
N THR A 114 8.17 -13.02 -17.34
CA THR A 114 7.09 -12.53 -18.20
C THR A 114 5.81 -13.33 -17.99
N VAL A 115 5.89 -14.66 -17.87
CA VAL A 115 4.73 -15.50 -17.54
C VAL A 115 4.18 -15.20 -16.14
N GLN A 116 5.05 -14.90 -15.17
CA GLN A 116 4.61 -14.47 -13.82
C GLN A 116 3.88 -13.12 -13.86
N PHE A 117 4.32 -12.16 -14.69
CA PHE A 117 3.60 -10.89 -14.88
C PHE A 117 2.20 -11.13 -15.44
N ILE A 118 2.06 -12.01 -16.43
CA ILE A 118 0.76 -12.37 -17.01
C ILE A 118 -0.15 -12.99 -15.94
N ALA A 119 0.40 -13.86 -15.08
CA ALA A 119 -0.36 -14.42 -13.96
C ALA A 119 -0.82 -13.33 -12.97
N PHE A 120 0.02 -12.34 -12.66
CA PHE A 120 -0.35 -11.22 -11.80
C PHE A 120 -1.42 -10.31 -12.43
N VAL A 121 -1.41 -10.13 -13.75
CA VAL A 121 -2.52 -9.45 -14.44
C VAL A 121 -3.81 -10.28 -14.34
N GLY A 122 -3.71 -11.62 -14.42
CA GLY A 122 -4.83 -12.53 -14.16
C GLY A 122 -5.42 -12.36 -12.76
N LEU A 123 -4.58 -12.19 -11.73
CA LEU A 123 -5.03 -11.89 -10.36
C LEU A 123 -5.79 -10.56 -10.28
N ALA A 124 -5.35 -9.52 -11.00
CA ALA A 124 -6.01 -8.22 -11.02
C ALA A 124 -7.44 -8.32 -11.60
N LEU A 125 -7.61 -9.10 -12.68
CA LEU A 125 -8.91 -9.34 -13.30
C LEU A 125 -9.88 -10.00 -12.32
N VAL A 126 -9.44 -11.04 -11.62
CA VAL A 126 -10.23 -11.68 -10.57
C VAL A 126 -10.53 -10.72 -9.43
N GLY A 127 -9.52 -9.95 -9.00
CA GLY A 127 -9.61 -8.99 -7.91
C GLY A 127 -10.72 -7.96 -8.10
N SER A 128 -11.02 -7.54 -9.33
CA SER A 128 -12.08 -6.54 -9.61
C SER A 128 -13.50 -6.96 -9.19
N SER A 129 -13.77 -8.25 -9.07
CA SER A 129 -15.09 -8.82 -8.76
C SER A 129 -14.97 -9.98 -7.76
N PHE A 130 -13.95 -9.94 -6.92
CA PHE A 130 -13.69 -10.98 -5.93
C PHE A 130 -14.61 -10.77 -4.74
N ASN A 131 -15.68 -11.57 -4.65
CA ASN A 131 -16.56 -11.58 -3.48
C ASN A 131 -16.97 -13.02 -3.12
N PRO A 132 -16.17 -13.72 -2.31
CA PRO A 132 -16.47 -15.09 -1.90
C PRO A 132 -17.66 -15.18 -0.92
N MET A 133 -18.06 -14.06 -0.30
CA MET A 133 -19.11 -14.04 0.73
C MET A 133 -20.50 -13.68 0.17
N SER A 134 -20.60 -13.16 -1.05
CA SER A 134 -21.89 -12.89 -1.69
C SER A 134 -22.55 -14.15 -2.25
N THR A 135 -23.87 -14.24 -2.10
CA THR A 135 -24.74 -15.30 -2.65
C THR A 135 -24.80 -15.33 -4.19
N GLN A 136 -24.32 -14.29 -4.86
CA GLN A 136 -24.23 -14.15 -6.33
C GLN A 136 -22.78 -14.25 -6.82
N ALA A 137 -22.02 -15.19 -6.26
CA ALA A 137 -20.60 -15.34 -6.56
C ALA A 137 -20.40 -15.78 -8.03
N ASN A 138 -19.68 -14.99 -8.84
CA ASN A 138 -19.47 -15.30 -10.25
C ASN A 138 -18.48 -16.47 -10.41
N ASN A 139 -19.02 -17.66 -10.68
CA ASN A 139 -18.25 -18.90 -10.90
C ASN A 139 -17.12 -18.74 -11.96
N THR A 140 -17.23 -17.78 -12.89
CA THR A 140 -16.20 -17.52 -13.90
C THR A 140 -14.92 -16.92 -13.31
N ASN A 141 -15.04 -15.95 -12.39
CA ASN A 141 -13.87 -15.28 -11.79
C ASN A 141 -13.05 -16.25 -10.94
N PHE A 142 -13.72 -17.16 -10.22
CA PHE A 142 -13.03 -18.18 -9.43
C PHE A 142 -12.32 -19.22 -10.29
N ARG A 143 -12.87 -19.56 -11.48
CA ARG A 143 -12.15 -20.40 -12.43
C ARG A 143 -10.88 -19.72 -12.95
N ILE A 144 -10.96 -18.43 -13.26
CA ILE A 144 -9.79 -17.65 -13.66
C ILE A 144 -8.76 -17.61 -12.53
N LEU A 145 -9.19 -17.49 -11.28
CA LEU A 145 -8.31 -17.58 -10.11
C LEU A 145 -7.58 -18.92 -10.05
N CYS A 146 -8.31 -20.04 -10.16
CA CYS A 146 -7.71 -21.37 -10.17
C CYS A 146 -6.70 -21.53 -11.32
N TYR A 147 -7.03 -21.11 -12.54
CA TYR A 147 -6.08 -21.15 -13.67
C TYR A 147 -4.85 -20.29 -13.41
N THR A 148 -5.02 -19.11 -12.83
CA THR A 148 -3.92 -18.19 -12.51
C THR A 148 -2.99 -18.80 -11.46
N LEU A 149 -3.55 -19.41 -10.40
CA LEU A 149 -2.77 -20.11 -9.38
C LEU A 149 -2.05 -21.34 -9.95
N VAL A 150 -2.70 -22.10 -10.82
CA VAL A 150 -2.09 -23.25 -11.52
C VAL A 150 -0.92 -22.80 -12.39
N ILE A 151 -1.06 -21.71 -13.15
CA ILE A 151 0.02 -21.15 -13.98
C ILE A 151 1.19 -20.71 -13.09
N SER A 152 0.92 -19.97 -12.02
CA SER A 152 1.95 -19.48 -11.08
C SER A 152 2.72 -20.63 -10.42
N ARG A 153 2.02 -21.63 -9.85
CA ARG A 153 2.66 -22.76 -9.15
C ARG A 153 3.26 -23.79 -10.11
N GLY A 154 2.66 -23.98 -11.28
CA GLY A 154 3.21 -24.82 -12.34
C GLY A 154 4.53 -24.28 -12.85
N LEU A 155 4.62 -22.96 -13.04
CA LEU A 155 5.86 -22.32 -13.43
C LEU A 155 6.94 -22.46 -12.33
N LEU A 156 6.59 -22.27 -11.05
CA LEU A 156 7.53 -22.51 -9.95
C LEU A 156 8.01 -23.97 -9.92
N ALA A 157 7.11 -24.95 -10.13
CA ALA A 157 7.49 -26.36 -10.22
C ALA A 157 8.50 -26.60 -11.36
N VAL A 158 8.32 -25.96 -12.52
CA VAL A 158 9.27 -26.02 -13.64
C VAL A 158 10.61 -25.38 -13.27
N GLN A 159 10.62 -24.18 -12.68
CA GLN A 159 11.86 -23.49 -12.32
C GLN A 159 12.67 -24.29 -11.28
N TYR A 160 12.03 -24.74 -10.21
CA TYR A 160 12.66 -25.61 -9.21
C TYR A 160 13.12 -26.96 -9.81
N GLY A 161 12.37 -27.49 -10.79
CA GLY A 161 12.74 -28.70 -11.53
C GLY A 161 13.99 -28.53 -12.38
N ILE A 162 14.15 -27.40 -13.08
CA ILE A 162 15.36 -27.11 -13.85
C ILE A 162 16.57 -26.99 -12.93
N VAL A 163 16.43 -26.27 -11.81
CA VAL A 163 17.49 -26.18 -10.80
C VAL A 163 17.90 -27.58 -10.32
N LEU A 164 16.94 -28.48 -10.10
CA LEU A 164 17.22 -29.86 -9.68
C LEU A 164 18.02 -30.63 -10.72
N VAL A 165 17.71 -30.48 -12.01
CA VAL A 165 18.48 -31.11 -13.09
C VAL A 165 19.93 -30.61 -13.11
N TYR A 166 20.17 -29.31 -12.92
CA TYR A 166 21.53 -28.76 -12.85
C TYR A 166 22.31 -29.27 -11.63
N ILE A 167 21.67 -29.37 -10.47
CA ILE A 167 22.29 -29.89 -9.24
C ILE A 167 22.60 -31.39 -9.36
N ILE A 168 21.71 -32.18 -9.98
CA ILE A 168 21.94 -33.61 -10.28
C ILE A 168 23.15 -33.78 -11.20
N ARG A 169 23.22 -32.97 -12.26
CA ARG A 169 24.38 -32.99 -13.19
C ARG A 169 25.68 -32.64 -12.48
N ALA A 170 25.64 -31.71 -11.52
CA ALA A 170 26.79 -31.31 -10.72
C ALA A 170 27.11 -32.26 -9.53
N LYS A 171 26.36 -33.36 -9.36
CA LYS A 171 26.57 -34.41 -8.35
C LYS A 171 26.49 -33.96 -6.88
N PHE A 172 25.71 -32.93 -6.57
CA PHE A 172 25.50 -32.47 -5.19
C PHE A 172 24.40 -33.28 -4.46
N SER A 173 24.75 -34.47 -3.96
CA SER A 173 23.81 -35.45 -3.39
C SER A 173 22.97 -34.97 -2.20
N LYS A 174 23.48 -34.01 -1.40
CA LYS A 174 22.78 -33.49 -0.22
C LYS A 174 21.58 -32.59 -0.56
N LEU A 175 21.47 -32.09 -1.79
CA LEU A 175 20.43 -31.15 -2.21
C LEU A 175 19.28 -31.79 -3.02
N TYR A 176 19.40 -33.05 -3.42
CA TYR A 176 18.36 -33.72 -4.21
C TYR A 176 17.03 -33.84 -3.46
N LEU A 177 17.09 -34.24 -2.20
CA LEU A 177 15.91 -34.46 -1.37
C LEU A 177 15.15 -33.15 -1.09
N PRO A 178 15.77 -32.07 -0.56
CA PRO A 178 14.99 -30.86 -0.24
C PRO A 178 14.44 -30.16 -1.49
N LEU A 179 15.17 -30.18 -2.60
CA LEU A 179 14.71 -29.57 -3.84
C LEU A 179 13.65 -30.44 -4.54
N GLY A 180 13.78 -31.76 -4.50
CA GLY A 180 12.75 -32.69 -4.94
C GLY A 180 11.44 -32.56 -4.14
N LEU A 181 11.54 -32.36 -2.82
CA LEU A 181 10.38 -32.06 -1.98
C LEU A 181 9.69 -30.74 -2.38
N MET A 182 10.45 -29.69 -2.71
CA MET A 182 9.88 -28.43 -3.21
C MET A 182 9.14 -28.63 -4.54
N VAL A 183 9.73 -29.35 -5.49
CA VAL A 183 9.06 -29.67 -6.77
C VAL A 183 7.79 -30.48 -6.51
N GLY A 184 7.86 -31.52 -5.67
CA GLY A 184 6.72 -32.36 -5.31
C GLY A 184 5.59 -31.55 -4.65
N LEU A 185 5.94 -30.63 -3.75
CA LEU A 185 4.98 -29.72 -3.09
C LEU A 185 4.22 -28.88 -4.12
N TYR A 186 4.93 -28.18 -5.02
CA TYR A 186 4.28 -27.33 -6.01
C TYR A 186 3.45 -28.14 -7.02
N VAL A 187 3.91 -29.33 -7.43
CA VAL A 187 3.12 -30.23 -8.28
C VAL A 187 1.86 -30.70 -7.57
N ALA A 188 1.93 -31.03 -6.27
CA ALA A 188 0.76 -31.40 -5.49
C ALA A 188 -0.24 -30.24 -5.38
N VAL A 189 0.24 -29.02 -5.09
CA VAL A 189 -0.59 -27.80 -5.04
C VAL A 189 -1.26 -27.52 -6.39
N VAL A 190 -0.53 -27.66 -7.50
CA VAL A 190 -1.09 -27.57 -8.85
C VAL A 190 -2.20 -28.61 -9.06
N GLY A 191 -1.96 -29.86 -8.67
CA GLY A 191 -2.95 -30.94 -8.76
C GLY A 191 -4.23 -30.62 -7.98
N ILE A 192 -4.10 -30.05 -6.77
CA ILE A 192 -5.24 -29.64 -5.95
C ILE A 192 -6.03 -28.52 -6.64
N PHE A 193 -5.39 -27.45 -7.13
CA PHE A 193 -6.10 -26.36 -7.81
C PHE A 193 -6.75 -26.78 -9.13
N ILE A 194 -6.12 -27.70 -9.88
CA ILE A 194 -6.75 -28.32 -11.06
C ILE A 194 -7.99 -29.12 -10.64
N ALA A 195 -7.89 -29.95 -9.60
CA ALA A 195 -9.01 -30.75 -9.09
C ALA A 195 -10.16 -29.89 -8.54
N MET A 196 -9.88 -28.66 -8.09
CA MET A 196 -10.91 -27.70 -7.69
C MET A 196 -11.60 -27.01 -8.88
N THR A 197 -10.99 -26.99 -10.06
CA THR A 197 -11.54 -26.26 -11.23
C THR A 197 -12.92 -26.78 -11.70
N PRO A 198 -13.20 -28.10 -11.72
CA PRO A 198 -14.53 -28.64 -12.02
C PRO A 198 -15.61 -28.25 -11.01
N ALA A 199 -15.26 -28.00 -9.75
CA ALA A 199 -16.23 -27.65 -8.71
C ALA A 199 -16.86 -26.25 -8.90
N PHE A 200 -16.33 -25.44 -9.81
CA PHE A 200 -16.86 -24.10 -10.16
C PHE A 200 -17.61 -24.09 -11.50
N GLN A 201 -18.22 -25.21 -11.90
CA GLN A 201 -19.05 -25.25 -13.11
C GLN A 201 -20.30 -24.36 -12.97
N LYS A 202 -20.77 -23.81 -14.11
CA LYS A 202 -21.80 -22.75 -14.20
C LYS A 202 -23.18 -23.07 -13.59
N LYS A 203 -23.45 -24.30 -13.14
CA LYS A 203 -24.79 -24.79 -12.78
C LYS A 203 -24.98 -25.25 -11.34
N GLU A 204 -23.93 -25.31 -10.52
CA GLU A 204 -24.07 -25.76 -9.13
C GLU A 204 -24.05 -24.60 -8.14
N ALA A 205 -24.88 -24.71 -7.10
CA ALA A 205 -24.94 -23.76 -6.00
C ALA A 205 -23.59 -23.76 -5.27
N THR A 206 -22.93 -22.61 -5.26
CA THR A 206 -21.60 -22.43 -4.70
C THR A 206 -21.66 -22.62 -3.18
N HIS A 207 -21.13 -23.74 -2.68
CA HIS A 207 -21.02 -23.98 -1.25
C HIS A 207 -19.91 -23.10 -0.64
N SER A 208 -20.26 -22.30 0.37
CA SER A 208 -19.34 -21.39 1.08
C SER A 208 -18.09 -22.06 1.66
N GLY A 209 -18.14 -23.37 1.90
CA GLY A 209 -16.99 -24.15 2.40
C GLY A 209 -15.83 -24.28 1.40
N ILE A 210 -16.08 -24.19 0.09
CA ILE A 210 -15.03 -24.37 -0.93
C ILE A 210 -14.00 -23.22 -0.87
N TYR A 211 -14.42 -22.03 -0.43
CA TYR A 211 -13.53 -20.85 -0.31
C TYR A 211 -12.45 -21.03 0.76
N VAL A 212 -12.75 -21.72 1.86
CA VAL A 212 -11.81 -21.96 2.96
C VAL A 212 -10.65 -22.87 2.50
N VAL A 213 -10.91 -23.75 1.53
CA VAL A 213 -9.91 -24.69 1.01
C VAL A 213 -8.73 -23.97 0.39
N TRP A 214 -8.93 -22.87 -0.36
CA TRP A 214 -7.81 -22.10 -0.94
C TRP A 214 -6.86 -21.56 0.12
N TYR A 215 -7.42 -20.97 1.19
CA TYR A 215 -6.63 -20.42 2.28
C TYR A 215 -5.88 -21.51 3.03
N ILE A 216 -6.51 -22.66 3.27
CA ILE A 216 -5.86 -23.82 3.89
C ILE A 216 -4.72 -24.32 3.01
N VAL A 217 -4.93 -24.50 1.71
CA VAL A 217 -3.91 -24.99 0.78
C VAL A 217 -2.71 -24.03 0.74
N MET A 218 -2.94 -22.73 0.62
CA MET A 218 -1.85 -21.74 0.62
C MET A 218 -1.14 -21.65 1.98
N ALA A 219 -1.85 -21.80 3.10
CA ALA A 219 -1.24 -21.81 4.43
C ALA A 219 -0.35 -23.04 4.61
N ILE A 220 -0.83 -24.23 4.23
CA ILE A 220 -0.05 -25.48 4.27
C ILE A 220 1.16 -25.35 3.34
N GLU A 221 0.99 -24.79 2.14
CA GLU A 221 2.09 -24.53 1.21
C GLU A 221 3.15 -23.62 1.83
N ALA A 222 2.76 -22.47 2.37
CA ALA A 222 3.69 -21.52 2.99
C ALA A 222 4.44 -22.15 4.18
N ILE A 223 3.74 -22.87 5.05
CA ILE A 223 4.34 -23.59 6.18
C ILE A 223 5.32 -24.66 5.68
N SER A 224 4.95 -25.41 4.64
CA SER A 224 5.80 -26.47 4.07
C SER A 224 7.06 -25.89 3.44
N VAL A 225 6.95 -24.81 2.67
CA VAL A 225 8.10 -24.12 2.07
C VAL A 225 9.04 -23.61 3.16
N ILE A 226 8.52 -22.99 4.21
CA ILE A 226 9.33 -22.50 5.34
C ILE A 226 9.98 -23.68 6.07
N ALA A 227 9.23 -24.73 6.40
CA ALA A 227 9.73 -25.90 7.11
C ALA A 227 10.89 -26.59 6.37
N ILE A 228 10.76 -26.79 5.05
CA ILE A 228 11.85 -27.31 4.21
C ILE A 228 13.06 -26.36 4.28
N SER A 229 12.83 -25.06 4.26
CA SER A 229 13.90 -24.06 4.34
C SER A 229 14.59 -24.02 5.71
N SER A 230 13.88 -24.37 6.80
CA SER A 230 14.42 -24.40 8.17
C SER A 230 15.22 -25.68 8.46
N ILE A 231 14.75 -26.83 7.98
CA ILE A 231 15.37 -28.14 8.22
C ILE A 231 16.69 -28.26 7.45
N TRP A 232 16.71 -27.84 6.18
CA TRP A 232 17.90 -27.90 5.34
C TRP A 232 18.64 -26.56 5.33
N ARG A 233 19.63 -26.40 6.22
CA ARG A 233 20.44 -25.17 6.34
C ARG A 233 21.11 -24.69 5.05
N MET A 234 21.35 -25.58 4.08
CA MET A 234 21.89 -25.22 2.76
C MET A 234 20.92 -24.45 1.86
N LEU A 235 19.60 -24.54 2.11
CA LEU A 235 18.56 -23.73 1.47
C LEU A 235 18.13 -22.54 2.34
N SER A 236 18.90 -22.25 3.40
CA SER A 236 18.60 -21.14 4.28
C SER A 236 18.80 -19.82 3.54
N PHE A 237 17.94 -18.85 3.84
CA PHE A 237 18.01 -17.48 3.32
C PHE A 237 19.11 -16.63 3.98
N LYS A 238 20.00 -17.27 4.75
CA LYS A 238 21.09 -16.57 5.42
C LYS A 238 22.05 -16.06 4.35
N LYS A 239 22.37 -14.75 4.39
CA LYS A 239 23.19 -14.02 3.40
C LYS A 239 22.53 -13.73 2.05
N THR A 240 21.21 -13.92 1.90
CA THR A 240 20.50 -13.52 0.68
C THR A 240 19.87 -12.13 0.82
N HIS A 241 19.56 -11.47 -0.30
CA HIS A 241 18.89 -10.15 -0.34
C HIS A 241 17.38 -10.23 -0.02
N LEU A 242 16.92 -11.29 0.66
CA LEU A 242 15.51 -11.42 1.07
C LEU A 242 15.08 -10.28 2.01
N MET A 243 15.98 -9.88 2.92
CA MET A 243 15.75 -8.79 3.86
C MET A 243 15.53 -7.47 3.13
N GLU A 244 16.37 -7.19 2.13
CA GLU A 244 16.26 -6.03 1.26
C GLU A 244 14.92 -6.04 0.51
N ARG A 245 14.55 -7.16 -0.14
CA ARG A 245 13.26 -7.26 -0.87
C ARG A 245 12.03 -7.06 0.02
N MET A 246 12.06 -7.55 1.25
CA MET A 246 10.96 -7.32 2.21
C MET A 246 10.83 -5.84 2.59
N SER A 247 11.95 -5.16 2.76
CA SER A 247 11.98 -3.73 3.05
C SER A 247 11.55 -2.88 1.83
N LEU A 248 11.97 -3.27 0.62
CA LEU A 248 11.56 -2.63 -0.63
C LEU A 248 10.06 -2.79 -0.89
N LEU A 249 9.51 -4.00 -0.69
CA LEU A 249 8.07 -4.22 -0.79
C LEU A 249 7.31 -3.35 0.23
N THR A 250 7.81 -3.24 1.46
CA THR A 250 7.21 -2.38 2.49
C THR A 250 7.21 -0.91 2.08
N LEU A 251 8.30 -0.42 1.49
CA LEU A 251 8.36 0.93 0.93
C LEU A 251 7.34 1.13 -0.20
N ILE A 252 7.21 0.15 -1.10
CA ILE A 252 6.20 0.17 -2.17
C ILE A 252 4.78 0.20 -1.61
N VAL A 253 4.49 -0.57 -0.55
CA VAL A 253 3.19 -0.58 0.13
C VAL A 253 2.90 0.78 0.80
N ILE A 254 3.89 1.41 1.43
CA ILE A 254 3.75 2.79 1.93
C ILE A 254 3.48 3.76 0.76
N GLY A 255 4.12 3.54 -0.39
CA GLY A 255 3.91 4.31 -1.61
C GLY A 255 2.48 4.19 -2.17
N GLU A 256 1.85 3.02 -2.11
CA GLU A 256 0.43 2.85 -2.44
C GLU A 256 -0.46 3.73 -1.55
N GLY A 257 -0.14 3.77 -0.27
CA GLY A 257 -0.78 4.67 0.68
C GLY A 257 -0.67 6.16 0.29
N ALA A 258 0.50 6.59 -0.20
CA ALA A 258 0.68 7.96 -0.71
C ALA A 258 -0.18 8.24 -1.96
N ILE A 259 -0.35 7.26 -2.85
CA ILE A 259 -1.27 7.39 -3.99
C ILE A 259 -2.71 7.58 -3.49
N GLY A 260 -3.13 6.82 -2.48
CA GLY A 260 -4.45 7.00 -1.86
C GLY A 260 -4.65 8.41 -1.26
N VAL A 261 -3.64 8.97 -0.58
CA VAL A 261 -3.69 10.36 -0.08
C VAL A 261 -3.94 11.36 -1.19
N THR A 262 -3.26 11.23 -2.34
CA THR A 262 -3.49 12.14 -3.47
C THR A 262 -4.92 12.04 -4.04
N LYS A 263 -5.53 10.84 -4.04
CA LYS A 263 -6.96 10.68 -4.37
C LYS A 263 -7.85 11.39 -3.35
N THR A 264 -7.53 11.30 -2.05
CA THR A 264 -8.26 12.01 -0.98
C THR A 264 -8.16 13.53 -1.14
N VAL A 265 -6.98 14.06 -1.50
CA VAL A 265 -6.78 15.48 -1.82
C VAL A 265 -7.74 15.90 -2.93
N SER A 266 -7.78 15.15 -4.04
CA SER A 266 -8.68 15.46 -5.15
C SER A 266 -10.16 15.39 -4.77
N ARG A 267 -10.55 14.49 -3.85
CA ARG A 267 -11.93 14.38 -3.36
C ARG A 267 -12.34 15.53 -2.44
N ILE A 268 -11.48 15.92 -1.50
CA ILE A 268 -11.77 16.97 -0.50
C ILE A 268 -11.63 18.37 -1.12
N MET A 269 -10.59 18.60 -1.93
CA MET A 269 -10.23 19.93 -2.43
C MET A 269 -10.65 20.20 -3.89
N GLY A 270 -11.21 19.20 -4.58
CA GLY A 270 -11.49 19.29 -6.01
C GLY A 270 -12.49 20.38 -6.42
N LYS A 271 -13.32 20.89 -5.49
CA LYS A 271 -14.39 21.85 -5.79
C LYS A 271 -14.22 23.23 -5.15
N TYR A 272 -13.89 23.29 -3.86
CA TYR A 272 -13.86 24.56 -3.10
C TYR A 272 -12.45 25.15 -2.93
N GLY A 273 -11.44 24.51 -3.51
CA GLY A 273 -10.04 24.90 -3.34
C GLY A 273 -9.48 24.50 -1.97
N LEU A 274 -8.54 25.30 -1.46
CA LEU A 274 -7.80 25.01 -0.23
C LEU A 274 -8.63 25.32 1.03
N GLU A 275 -9.41 24.35 1.50
CA GLU A 275 -9.99 24.40 2.84
C GLU A 275 -8.93 24.10 3.91
N VAL A 276 -8.71 25.02 4.85
CA VAL A 276 -7.67 24.92 5.91
C VAL A 276 -7.77 23.62 6.72
N GLU A 277 -9.00 23.20 7.01
CA GLU A 277 -9.24 21.99 7.81
C GLU A 277 -8.99 20.71 7.01
N GLY A 278 -9.38 20.69 5.72
CA GLY A 278 -9.03 19.62 4.80
C GLY A 278 -7.50 19.51 4.61
N CYS A 279 -6.81 20.65 4.48
CA CYS A 279 -5.34 20.71 4.45
C CYS A 279 -4.74 20.07 5.71
N PHE A 280 -5.25 20.41 6.90
CA PHE A 280 -4.74 19.86 8.14
C PHE A 280 -4.93 18.34 8.23
N LEU A 281 -6.11 17.81 7.87
CA LEU A 281 -6.35 16.37 7.84
C LEU A 281 -5.38 15.65 6.89
N ILE A 282 -5.19 16.18 5.69
CA ILE A 282 -4.26 15.61 4.71
C ILE A 282 -2.81 15.63 5.24
N MET A 283 -2.39 16.74 5.85
CA MET A 283 -1.07 16.84 6.48
C MET A 283 -0.88 15.82 7.61
N CYS A 284 -1.95 15.53 8.39
CA CYS A 284 -1.91 14.45 9.36
C CYS A 284 -1.68 13.09 8.70
N ILE A 285 -2.36 12.77 7.59
CA ILE A 285 -2.18 11.48 6.90
C ILE A 285 -0.75 11.36 6.33
N ILE A 286 -0.22 12.43 5.72
CA ILE A 286 1.16 12.46 5.21
C ILE A 286 2.16 12.24 6.36
N THR A 287 1.94 12.89 7.50
CA THR A 287 2.81 12.73 8.67
C THR A 287 2.72 11.31 9.24
N VAL A 288 1.53 10.69 9.27
CA VAL A 288 1.36 9.28 9.65
C VAL A 288 2.18 8.36 8.73
N LEU A 289 2.15 8.58 7.41
CA LEU A 289 2.97 7.82 6.46
C LEU A 289 4.48 7.95 6.75
N VAL A 290 4.96 9.16 6.97
CA VAL A 290 6.37 9.43 7.29
C VAL A 290 6.77 8.80 8.63
N LEU A 291 5.90 8.85 9.65
CA LEU A 291 6.15 8.23 10.95
C LEU A 291 6.18 6.70 10.86
N ILE A 292 5.31 6.08 10.07
CA ILE A 292 5.34 4.63 9.81
C ILE A 292 6.64 4.24 9.13
N TRP A 293 7.06 5.00 8.11
CA TRP A 293 8.35 4.80 7.44
C TRP A 293 9.52 4.90 8.44
N ALA A 294 9.56 5.97 9.24
CA ALA A 294 10.64 6.19 10.20
C ALA A 294 10.67 5.09 11.27
N LEU A 295 9.53 4.69 11.84
CA LEU A 295 9.47 3.64 12.86
C LEU A 295 10.00 2.27 12.38
N TYR A 296 9.81 1.96 11.10
CA TYR A 296 10.29 0.72 10.50
C TYR A 296 11.76 0.80 10.08
N PHE A 297 12.15 1.82 9.31
CA PHE A 297 13.50 1.92 8.74
C PHE A 297 14.57 2.38 9.74
N ASP A 298 14.23 3.18 10.75
CA ASP A 298 15.21 3.61 11.77
C ASP A 298 15.67 2.45 12.66
N ASN A 299 14.82 1.43 12.83
CA ASN A 299 15.14 0.22 13.58
C ASN A 299 15.53 -0.93 12.64
N PHE A 300 15.89 -0.64 11.38
CA PHE A 300 16.20 -1.68 10.43
C PHE A 300 17.47 -2.44 10.85
N PRO A 301 17.45 -3.77 10.86
CA PRO A 301 18.59 -4.52 11.35
C PRO A 301 19.73 -4.62 10.36
N HIS A 302 20.90 -4.15 10.78
CA HIS A 302 22.13 -4.22 10.00
C HIS A 302 22.98 -5.38 10.53
N GLY A 303 22.65 -6.62 10.14
CA GLY A 303 23.44 -7.78 10.55
C GLY A 303 22.84 -9.16 10.31
N HIS A 304 23.70 -10.17 10.37
CA HIS A 304 23.33 -11.56 10.10
C HIS A 304 22.51 -12.21 11.23
N TYR A 305 21.35 -12.73 10.85
CA TYR A 305 20.43 -13.41 11.74
C TYR A 305 20.68 -14.92 11.88
N GLY A 306 20.18 -15.49 12.99
CA GLY A 306 19.91 -16.93 13.04
C GLY A 306 18.85 -17.31 12.01
N THR A 307 18.98 -18.49 11.40
CA THR A 307 18.16 -18.92 10.26
C THR A 307 16.66 -18.94 10.56
N ILE A 308 16.27 -19.33 11.78
CA ILE A 308 14.86 -19.39 12.21
C ILE A 308 14.31 -17.98 12.47
N ARG A 309 15.10 -17.12 13.10
CA ARG A 309 14.71 -15.73 13.43
C ARG A 309 14.44 -14.93 12.16
N GLN A 310 15.27 -15.12 11.14
CA GLN A 310 15.10 -14.49 9.83
C GLN A 310 13.81 -14.95 9.12
N GLN A 311 13.43 -16.22 9.24
CA GLN A 311 12.20 -16.73 8.64
C GLN A 311 10.96 -16.17 9.34
N ILE A 312 10.94 -16.16 10.68
CA ILE A 312 9.85 -15.54 11.45
C ILE A 312 9.74 -14.05 11.10
N TRP A 313 10.88 -13.35 11.03
CA TRP A 313 10.93 -11.96 10.60
C TRP A 313 10.32 -11.78 9.21
N SER A 314 10.68 -12.64 8.24
CA SER A 314 10.13 -12.57 6.88
C SER A 314 8.62 -12.84 6.81
N LEU A 315 8.10 -13.77 7.61
CA LEU A 315 6.66 -14.06 7.66
C LEU A 315 5.88 -12.95 8.37
N LEU A 316 6.46 -12.31 9.39
CA LEU A 316 5.85 -11.20 10.11
C LEU A 316 5.63 -9.96 9.22
N HIS A 317 6.28 -9.87 8.06
CA HIS A 317 6.00 -8.81 7.08
C HIS A 317 4.60 -8.92 6.48
N PHE A 318 4.00 -10.11 6.42
CA PHE A 318 2.62 -10.27 5.95
C PHE A 318 1.62 -9.46 6.79
N PRO A 319 1.46 -9.73 8.11
CA PRO A 319 0.52 -8.96 8.92
C PRO A 319 0.96 -7.50 9.06
N PHE A 320 2.26 -7.20 9.02
CA PHE A 320 2.76 -5.83 9.09
C PHE A 320 2.38 -4.99 7.87
N GLN A 321 2.60 -5.50 6.65
CA GLN A 321 2.22 -4.80 5.42
C GLN A 321 0.71 -4.66 5.31
N LEU A 322 -0.06 -5.69 5.69
CA LEU A 322 -1.52 -5.61 5.79
C LEU A 322 -1.96 -4.50 6.77
N ALA A 323 -1.29 -4.38 7.91
CA ALA A 323 -1.58 -3.35 8.90
C ALA A 323 -1.26 -1.93 8.38
N ILE A 324 -0.17 -1.75 7.64
CA ILE A 324 0.16 -0.47 6.98
C ILE A 324 -0.98 -0.07 6.03
N VAL A 325 -1.36 -0.96 5.13
CA VAL A 325 -2.47 -0.73 4.18
C VAL A 325 -3.74 -0.36 4.93
N GLY A 326 -4.09 -1.12 5.97
CA GLY A 326 -5.28 -0.87 6.79
C GLY A 326 -5.25 0.48 7.53
N VAL A 327 -4.10 0.89 8.08
CA VAL A 327 -3.97 2.20 8.74
C VAL A 327 -4.06 3.34 7.72
N VAL A 328 -3.45 3.20 6.54
CA VAL A 328 -3.45 4.26 5.54
C VAL A 328 -4.82 4.41 4.88
N GLU A 329 -5.43 3.32 4.44
CA GLU A 329 -6.79 3.33 3.89
C GLU A 329 -7.82 3.76 4.95
N GLY A 330 -7.65 3.30 6.20
CA GLY A 330 -8.40 3.79 7.36
C GLY A 330 -8.29 5.30 7.54
N SER A 331 -7.07 5.85 7.48
CA SER A 331 -6.86 7.30 7.64
C SER A 331 -7.59 8.11 6.56
N GLN A 332 -7.60 7.62 5.31
CA GLN A 332 -8.31 8.27 4.20
C GLN A 332 -9.83 8.21 4.38
N GLN A 333 -10.37 7.04 4.70
CA GLN A 333 -11.83 6.86 4.85
C GLN A 333 -12.37 7.61 6.06
N VAL A 334 -11.62 7.63 7.15
CA VAL A 334 -11.95 8.41 8.35
C VAL A 334 -11.91 9.91 8.09
N ALA A 335 -10.94 10.40 7.30
CA ALA A 335 -10.91 11.80 6.87
C ALA A 335 -12.14 12.18 6.05
N LEU A 336 -12.54 11.31 5.11
CA LEU A 336 -13.74 11.51 4.29
C LEU A 336 -15.02 11.45 5.14
N ALA A 337 -15.12 10.50 6.08
CA ALA A 337 -16.24 10.40 7.00
C ALA A 337 -16.43 11.69 7.81
N ARG A 338 -15.34 12.21 8.37
CA ARG A 338 -15.36 13.47 9.12
C ARG A 338 -15.79 14.66 8.24
N TYR A 339 -15.25 14.74 7.02
CA TYR A 339 -15.63 15.78 6.08
C TYR A 339 -17.14 15.74 5.77
N VAL A 340 -17.71 14.55 5.58
CA VAL A 340 -19.15 14.38 5.36
C VAL A 340 -19.96 14.77 6.59
N ILE A 341 -19.58 14.32 7.79
CA ILE A 341 -20.28 14.64 9.05
C ILE A 341 -20.29 16.15 9.29
N LYS A 342 -19.18 16.85 9.02
CA LYS A 342 -19.10 18.31 9.15
C LYS A 342 -20.06 19.01 8.18
N ASN A 343 -20.11 18.54 6.94
CA ASN A 343 -21.00 19.14 5.94
C ASN A 343 -22.47 18.86 6.24
N TRP A 344 -22.77 17.69 6.76
CA TRP A 344 -24.08 17.36 7.32
C TRP A 344 -24.48 18.35 8.43
N GLU A 345 -23.61 18.57 9.41
CA GLU A 345 -23.86 19.54 10.49
C GLU A 345 -24.01 20.98 9.96
N LYS A 346 -23.28 21.36 8.91
CA LYS A 346 -23.47 22.66 8.25
C LYS A 346 -24.86 22.78 7.62
N ILE A 347 -25.37 21.72 7.00
CA ILE A 347 -26.72 21.68 6.41
C ILE A 347 -27.77 21.75 7.54
N GLU A 348 -27.61 20.97 8.61
CA GLU A 348 -28.49 20.99 9.78
C GLU A 348 -28.57 22.38 10.42
N ASN A 349 -27.41 22.99 10.70
CA ASN A 349 -27.34 24.32 11.29
C ASN A 349 -27.90 25.40 10.36
N SER A 350 -27.75 25.24 9.05
CA SER A 350 -28.27 26.22 8.08
C SER A 350 -29.80 26.25 8.06
N HIS A 351 -30.46 25.09 8.00
CA HIS A 351 -31.93 25.08 8.01
C HIS A 351 -32.49 25.47 9.40
N THR A 352 -31.80 25.07 10.48
CA THR A 352 -32.13 25.48 11.86
C THR A 352 -32.07 27.01 11.99
N LYS A 353 -31.03 27.64 11.46
CA LYS A 353 -30.88 29.11 11.45
C LYS A 353 -31.99 29.80 10.65
N TYR A 354 -32.24 29.34 9.42
CA TYR A 354 -33.26 29.96 8.56
C TYR A 354 -34.67 29.85 9.13
N CYS A 355 -34.98 28.73 9.79
CA CYS A 355 -36.31 28.46 10.32
C CYS A 355 -36.49 28.93 11.77
N LEU A 356 -35.60 28.56 12.70
CA LEU A 356 -35.76 28.85 14.14
C LEU A 356 -35.25 30.25 14.54
N GLU A 357 -34.18 30.74 13.93
CA GLU A 357 -33.58 32.04 14.31
C GLU A 357 -34.14 33.19 13.47
N GLU A 358 -34.16 33.02 12.14
CA GLU A 358 -34.57 34.06 11.19
C GLU A 358 -36.08 34.05 10.87
N ASN A 359 -36.83 33.02 11.29
CA ASN A 359 -38.26 32.83 11.04
C ASN A 359 -38.66 33.11 9.57
N LEU A 360 -37.83 32.67 8.62
CA LEU A 360 -38.08 32.88 7.19
C LEU A 360 -39.20 31.97 6.72
N ASP A 361 -40.16 32.51 5.98
CA ASP A 361 -41.29 31.75 5.45
C ASP A 361 -41.57 32.07 3.97
N GLY A 362 -42.24 31.14 3.29
CA GLY A 362 -42.61 31.25 1.88
C GLY A 362 -41.41 31.44 0.94
N SER A 363 -41.50 32.44 0.05
CA SER A 363 -40.48 32.67 -0.99
C SER A 363 -39.08 33.02 -0.46
N LYS A 364 -38.99 33.68 0.70
CA LYS A 364 -37.70 34.05 1.30
C LYS A 364 -36.94 32.83 1.82
N LEU A 365 -37.67 31.87 2.40
CA LEU A 365 -37.12 30.59 2.84
C LEU A 365 -36.64 29.77 1.64
N ARG A 366 -37.47 29.68 0.61
CA ARG A 366 -37.13 29.01 -0.66
C ARG A 366 -35.84 29.56 -1.25
N ASP A 367 -35.72 30.87 -1.43
CA ASP A 367 -34.56 31.48 -2.10
C ASP A 367 -33.26 31.24 -1.31
N LYS A 368 -33.34 31.21 0.03
CA LYS A 368 -32.21 30.84 0.90
C LYS A 368 -31.85 29.36 0.81
N LEU A 369 -32.84 28.47 0.78
CA LEU A 369 -32.61 27.03 0.60
C LEU A 369 -32.05 26.71 -0.78
N LEU A 370 -32.53 27.38 -1.84
CA LEU A 370 -31.96 27.27 -3.19
C LEU A 370 -30.50 27.72 -3.21
N SER A 371 -30.17 28.82 -2.52
CA SER A 371 -28.75 29.24 -2.40
C SER A 371 -27.87 28.21 -1.69
N LEU A 372 -28.44 27.38 -0.79
CA LEU A 372 -27.74 26.28 -0.14
C LEU A 372 -27.56 25.09 -1.08
N VAL A 373 -28.56 24.75 -1.91
CA VAL A 373 -28.46 23.72 -2.96
C VAL A 373 -27.43 24.14 -4.01
N ASP A 374 -27.47 25.39 -4.45
CA ASP A 374 -26.53 25.97 -5.42
C ASP A 374 -25.10 26.02 -4.87
N TYR A 375 -24.92 26.27 -3.57
CA TYR A 375 -23.61 26.20 -2.93
C TYR A 375 -22.96 24.82 -3.13
N TRP A 376 -23.76 23.75 -3.05
CA TRP A 376 -23.29 22.37 -3.20
C TRP A 376 -23.17 21.89 -4.65
N ASP A 377 -23.76 22.62 -5.61
CA ASP A 377 -23.77 22.38 -7.07
C ASP A 377 -23.48 20.92 -7.48
N PHE A 378 -24.49 20.08 -7.28
CA PHE A 378 -24.50 18.67 -7.64
C PHE A 378 -24.61 18.44 -9.16
N THR A 379 -24.72 19.50 -9.97
CA THR A 379 -24.76 19.37 -11.44
C THR A 379 -23.38 19.07 -12.06
N ALA A 380 -22.30 19.34 -11.32
CA ALA A 380 -20.93 19.11 -11.78
C ALA A 380 -20.59 17.64 -12.05
N LYS A 381 -21.34 16.68 -11.50
CA LYS A 381 -21.16 15.24 -11.73
C LYS A 381 -22.47 14.60 -12.18
N PHE A 382 -22.37 13.70 -13.16
CA PHE A 382 -23.52 12.95 -13.66
C PHE A 382 -24.23 12.15 -12.55
N GLU A 383 -23.46 11.58 -11.63
CA GLU A 383 -23.95 10.75 -10.51
C GLU A 383 -24.84 11.53 -9.52
N THR A 384 -24.63 12.85 -9.41
CA THR A 384 -25.35 13.70 -8.46
C THR A 384 -26.37 14.63 -9.13
N TYR A 385 -26.47 14.59 -10.47
CA TYR A 385 -27.36 15.44 -11.25
C TYR A 385 -28.83 15.28 -10.84
N ALA A 386 -29.31 14.04 -10.74
CA ALA A 386 -30.70 13.76 -10.36
C ALA A 386 -31.02 14.21 -8.93
N ILE A 387 -30.02 14.25 -8.04
CA ILE A 387 -30.18 14.69 -6.66
C ILE A 387 -30.41 16.20 -6.60
N GLN A 388 -29.73 16.99 -7.45
CA GLN A 388 -29.99 18.44 -7.55
C GLN A 388 -31.46 18.70 -7.93
N GLU A 389 -31.94 18.04 -8.97
CA GLU A 389 -33.29 18.25 -9.50
C GLU A 389 -34.36 17.90 -8.45
N TYR A 390 -34.21 16.74 -7.81
CA TYR A 390 -35.14 16.30 -6.77
C TYR A 390 -35.09 17.19 -5.51
N THR A 391 -33.89 17.59 -5.07
CA THR A 391 -33.74 18.50 -3.93
C THR A 391 -34.35 19.87 -4.22
N THR A 392 -34.20 20.37 -5.45
CA THR A 392 -34.77 21.65 -5.88
C THR A 392 -36.29 21.59 -5.84
N ASP A 393 -36.91 20.50 -6.31
CA ASP A 393 -38.37 20.32 -6.23
C ASP A 393 -38.88 20.33 -4.78
N ILE A 394 -38.20 19.62 -3.86
CA ILE A 394 -38.54 19.66 -2.43
C ILE A 394 -38.45 21.09 -1.88
N VAL A 395 -37.42 21.85 -2.25
CA VAL A 395 -37.28 23.26 -1.81
C VAL A 395 -38.44 24.13 -2.33
N TYR A 396 -38.92 23.90 -3.56
CA TYR A 396 -40.11 24.57 -4.07
C TYR A 396 -41.39 24.18 -3.30
N GLN A 397 -41.52 22.92 -2.90
CA GLN A 397 -42.63 22.46 -2.05
C GLN A 397 -42.61 23.16 -0.69
N ILE A 398 -41.44 23.23 -0.03
CA ILE A 398 -41.25 23.96 1.24
C ILE A 398 -41.59 25.44 1.09
N GLY A 399 -41.24 26.06 -0.04
CA GLY A 399 -41.55 27.46 -0.32
C GLY A 399 -43.03 27.76 -0.60
N ASN A 400 -43.81 26.76 -0.99
CA ASN A 400 -45.24 26.88 -1.31
C ASN A 400 -46.15 26.63 -0.09
N SER A 401 -45.66 25.91 0.91
CA SER A 401 -46.28 25.81 2.22
C SER A 401 -46.15 27.12 2.99
N THR A 402 -47.19 27.45 3.77
CA THR A 402 -47.25 28.67 4.60
C THR A 402 -47.21 28.29 6.08
N ASP A 403 -46.70 29.18 6.92
CA ASP A 403 -46.57 29.05 8.38
C ASP A 403 -45.65 27.92 8.88
N ILE A 404 -44.79 27.34 8.02
CA ILE A 404 -43.86 26.28 8.45
C ILE A 404 -42.90 26.80 9.53
N CYS A 405 -42.25 27.94 9.28
CA CYS A 405 -41.31 28.54 10.22
C CYS A 405 -41.97 29.65 11.09
N SER A 406 -43.28 29.53 11.34
CA SER A 406 -43.99 30.44 12.25
C SER A 406 -43.52 30.23 13.69
N ALA A 407 -43.52 31.31 14.51
CA ALA A 407 -43.02 31.27 15.89
C ALA A 407 -43.67 30.17 16.75
N THR A 408 -44.93 29.83 16.48
CA THR A 408 -45.66 28.75 17.18
C THR A 408 -45.13 27.37 16.81
N ASN A 409 -44.91 27.12 15.51
CA ASN A 409 -44.41 25.83 15.01
C ASN A 409 -42.92 25.64 15.34
N VAL A 410 -42.12 26.70 15.24
CA VAL A 410 -40.71 26.75 15.65
C VAL A 410 -40.52 26.33 17.11
N THR A 411 -41.36 26.82 18.03
CA THR A 411 -41.28 26.40 19.44
C THR A 411 -41.70 24.95 19.67
N THR A 412 -42.50 24.38 18.75
CA THR A 412 -42.88 22.96 18.78
C THR A 412 -41.71 22.10 18.30
N TYR A 413 -41.10 22.42 17.15
CA TYR A 413 -39.94 21.71 16.62
C TYR A 413 -38.74 21.74 17.58
N SER A 414 -38.47 22.88 18.21
CA SER A 414 -37.39 23.01 19.19
C SER A 414 -37.60 22.17 20.46
N LYS A 415 -38.84 21.79 20.79
CA LYS A 415 -39.18 21.03 22.00
C LYS A 415 -39.38 19.54 21.72
N SER A 416 -39.99 19.18 20.59
CA SER A 416 -40.19 17.79 20.19
C SER A 416 -38.94 17.19 19.55
N GLY A 417 -38.12 18.00 18.87
CA GLY A 417 -37.04 17.53 18.01
C GLY A 417 -37.51 16.97 16.66
N ASP A 418 -38.82 16.94 16.43
CA ASP A 418 -39.42 16.42 15.20
C ASP A 418 -39.57 17.53 14.16
N TRP A 419 -38.81 17.41 13.08
CA TRP A 419 -38.87 18.31 11.92
C TRP A 419 -39.93 17.84 10.90
N PRO A 420 -40.52 18.75 10.09
CA PRO A 420 -41.39 18.38 8.99
C PRO A 420 -40.70 17.44 7.99
N LEU A 421 -41.47 16.53 7.41
CA LEU A 421 -40.96 15.48 6.51
C LEU A 421 -40.21 16.06 5.30
N GLU A 422 -40.63 17.23 4.81
CA GLU A 422 -40.01 17.94 3.69
C GLU A 422 -38.59 18.40 4.05
N PHE A 423 -38.37 18.87 5.28
CA PHE A 423 -37.04 19.25 5.76
C PHE A 423 -36.14 18.03 5.96
N VAL A 424 -36.70 16.92 6.48
CA VAL A 424 -35.97 15.66 6.64
C VAL A 424 -35.53 15.12 5.27
N ASN A 425 -36.45 15.07 4.30
CA ASN A 425 -36.17 14.61 2.94
C ASN A 425 -35.15 15.52 2.24
N MET A 426 -35.28 16.85 2.36
CA MET A 426 -34.31 17.79 1.79
C MET A 426 -32.91 17.55 2.38
N THR A 427 -32.82 17.45 3.71
CA THR A 427 -31.54 17.25 4.40
C THR A 427 -30.92 15.92 3.95
N GLN A 428 -31.71 14.85 3.93
CA GLN A 428 -31.33 13.53 3.40
C GLN A 428 -30.76 13.58 1.98
N GLN A 429 -31.44 14.25 1.06
CA GLN A 429 -30.99 14.36 -0.33
C GLN A 429 -29.69 15.17 -0.46
N LEU A 430 -29.55 16.25 0.32
CA LEU A 430 -28.30 17.00 0.39
C LEU A 430 -27.14 16.14 0.91
N PHE A 431 -27.40 15.27 1.90
CA PHE A 431 -26.40 14.31 2.36
C PHE A 431 -26.00 13.32 1.30
N ASP A 432 -26.98 12.70 0.64
CA ASP A 432 -26.74 11.73 -0.41
C ASP A 432 -25.94 12.37 -1.55
N GLY A 433 -26.28 13.62 -1.90
CA GLY A 433 -25.53 14.42 -2.86
C GLY A 433 -24.09 14.66 -2.44
N VAL A 434 -23.82 15.02 -1.18
CA VAL A 434 -22.45 15.21 -0.68
C VAL A 434 -21.70 13.87 -0.61
N TYR A 435 -22.35 12.82 -0.15
CA TYR A 435 -21.78 11.48 0.02
C TYR A 435 -21.37 10.87 -1.34
N ILE A 436 -22.29 10.85 -2.30
CA ILE A 436 -22.07 10.37 -3.67
C ILE A 436 -21.14 11.33 -4.42
N GLY A 437 -21.27 12.64 -4.20
CA GLY A 437 -20.41 13.66 -4.79
C GLY A 437 -18.93 13.51 -4.44
N LEU A 438 -18.59 12.85 -3.33
CA LEU A 438 -17.21 12.51 -2.97
C LEU A 438 -16.69 11.22 -3.63
N GLY A 439 -17.52 10.54 -4.43
CA GLY A 439 -17.20 9.30 -5.13
C GLY A 439 -17.26 8.06 -4.23
N MET A 440 -18.00 8.11 -3.12
CA MET A 440 -18.24 6.95 -2.28
C MET A 440 -19.35 6.09 -2.89
N LYS A 441 -19.04 4.83 -3.16
CA LYS A 441 -20.01 3.89 -3.73
C LYS A 441 -20.90 3.34 -2.62
N LEU A 442 -22.21 3.46 -2.81
CA LEU A 442 -23.20 2.83 -1.94
C LEU A 442 -23.54 1.44 -2.49
N PRO A 443 -23.57 0.39 -1.64
CA PRO A 443 -23.98 -0.94 -2.07
C PRO A 443 -25.46 -0.97 -2.44
N VAL A 444 -25.74 -1.16 -3.74
CA VAL A 444 -27.11 -1.16 -4.31
C VAL A 444 -28.02 -2.18 -3.64
N SER A 445 -27.48 -3.34 -3.23
CA SER A 445 -28.25 -4.39 -2.53
C SER A 445 -28.75 -3.98 -1.15
N LYS A 446 -28.11 -3.00 -0.50
CA LYS A 446 -28.53 -2.50 0.80
C LYS A 446 -29.47 -1.31 0.69
N LEU A 447 -29.41 -0.56 -0.42
CA LEU A 447 -30.36 0.51 -0.71
C LEU A 447 -31.81 0.02 -0.83
N GLU A 448 -32.03 -1.29 -1.03
CA GLU A 448 -33.37 -1.89 -1.09
C GLU A 448 -34.05 -1.97 0.30
N TYR A 449 -33.28 -1.98 1.39
CA TYR A 449 -33.78 -2.19 2.75
C TYR A 449 -33.35 -1.12 3.77
N GLU A 450 -32.34 -0.31 3.44
CA GLU A 450 -31.74 0.68 4.34
C GLU A 450 -31.54 2.02 3.62
N THR A 451 -31.69 3.11 4.36
CA THR A 451 -31.39 4.44 3.82
C THR A 451 -29.88 4.62 3.61
N PRO A 452 -29.43 5.42 2.63
CA PRO A 452 -28.00 5.69 2.43
C PRO A 452 -27.28 6.22 3.67
N GLN A 453 -28.00 6.96 4.52
CA GLN A 453 -27.52 7.46 5.81
C GLN A 453 -27.21 6.34 6.79
N GLU A 454 -28.12 5.39 6.96
CA GLU A 454 -27.91 4.23 7.84
C GLU A 454 -26.74 3.38 7.36
N ILE A 455 -26.58 3.24 6.04
CA ILE A 455 -25.46 2.55 5.43
C ILE A 455 -24.14 3.28 5.70
N ALA A 456 -24.12 4.61 5.53
CA ALA A 456 -22.94 5.44 5.82
C ALA A 456 -22.52 5.33 7.28
N ILE A 457 -23.49 5.41 8.20
CA ILE A 457 -23.28 5.31 9.64
C ILE A 457 -22.68 3.95 10.03
N LYS A 458 -23.28 2.85 9.54
CA LYS A 458 -22.75 1.49 9.75
C LYS A 458 -21.35 1.34 9.17
N SER A 459 -21.12 1.90 7.99
CA SER A 459 -19.81 1.88 7.34
C SER A 459 -18.77 2.60 8.19
N TRP A 460 -19.03 3.80 8.69
CA TRP A 460 -18.09 4.55 9.53
C TRP A 460 -17.72 3.82 10.82
N LYS A 461 -18.68 3.10 11.43
CA LYS A 461 -18.41 2.25 12.60
C LYS A 461 -17.42 1.13 12.27
N ILE A 462 -17.61 0.46 11.14
CA ILE A 462 -16.70 -0.58 10.64
C ILE A 462 -15.33 0.03 10.32
N VAL A 463 -15.32 1.21 9.69
CA VAL A 463 -14.11 1.96 9.35
C VAL A 463 -13.28 2.26 10.59
N PHE A 464 -13.94 2.75 11.63
CA PHE A 464 -13.29 3.07 12.89
C PHE A 464 -12.71 1.82 13.58
N VAL A 465 -13.46 0.70 13.62
CA VAL A 465 -12.98 -0.56 14.20
C VAL A 465 -11.75 -1.06 13.46
N TYR A 466 -11.80 -1.17 12.13
CA TYR A 466 -10.67 -1.71 11.38
C TYR A 466 -9.46 -0.77 11.47
N TYR A 467 -9.66 0.55 11.46
CA TYR A 467 -8.57 1.52 11.55
C TYR A 467 -7.73 1.31 12.82
N TRP A 468 -8.40 1.24 13.98
CA TRP A 468 -7.73 1.03 15.26
C TRP A 468 -7.22 -0.41 15.43
N ALA A 469 -7.91 -1.41 14.86
CA ALA A 469 -7.41 -2.78 14.84
C ALA A 469 -6.12 -2.92 14.00
N SER A 470 -6.06 -2.28 12.82
CA SER A 470 -4.87 -2.22 11.99
C SER A 470 -3.74 -1.45 12.69
N PHE A 471 -4.05 -0.36 13.39
CA PHE A 471 -3.06 0.35 14.22
C PHE A 471 -2.48 -0.55 15.31
N CYS A 472 -3.32 -1.29 16.04
CA CYS A 472 -2.86 -2.24 17.05
C CYS A 472 -2.00 -3.34 16.44
N LEU A 473 -2.41 -3.89 15.29
CA LEU A 473 -1.63 -4.91 14.57
C LEU A 473 -0.26 -4.36 14.13
N LEU A 474 -0.20 -3.12 13.64
CA LEU A 474 1.04 -2.45 13.25
C LEU A 474 1.99 -2.32 14.44
N ILE A 475 1.52 -1.79 15.58
CA ILE A 475 2.34 -1.62 16.79
C ILE A 475 2.77 -2.98 17.36
N ALA A 476 1.89 -3.99 17.36
CA ALA A 476 2.24 -5.35 17.78
C ALA A 476 3.34 -5.95 16.91
N CYS A 477 3.28 -5.78 15.58
CA CYS A 477 4.33 -6.25 14.68
C CYS A 477 5.65 -5.51 14.93
N LEU A 478 5.63 -4.19 15.12
CA LEU A 478 6.82 -3.40 15.47
C LEU A 478 7.46 -3.84 16.79
N LEU A 479 6.64 -4.17 17.81
CA LEU A 479 7.13 -4.70 19.08
C LEU A 479 7.81 -6.06 18.88
N ILE A 480 7.20 -6.96 18.12
CA ILE A 480 7.80 -8.27 17.82
C ILE A 480 9.09 -8.09 17.01
N PHE A 481 9.14 -7.17 16.05
CA PHE A 481 10.36 -6.86 15.31
C PHE A 481 11.50 -6.45 16.22
N LEU A 482 11.28 -5.53 17.17
CA LEU A 482 12.33 -5.15 18.14
C LEU A 482 12.85 -6.34 18.95
N VAL A 483 11.95 -7.20 19.44
CA VAL A 483 12.33 -8.40 20.19
C VAL A 483 13.13 -9.38 19.32
N LEU A 484 12.79 -9.49 18.03
CA LEU A 484 13.50 -10.33 17.07
C LEU A 484 14.85 -9.72 16.64
N ILE A 485 14.98 -8.40 16.57
CA ILE A 485 16.21 -7.72 16.15
C ILE A 485 17.27 -7.79 17.25
N ARG A 486 16.86 -7.70 18.52
CA ARG A 486 17.75 -7.66 19.69
C ARG A 486 18.86 -8.71 19.65
N ARG A 487 20.11 -8.24 19.71
CA ARG A 487 21.34 -9.07 19.72
C ARG A 487 22.12 -8.95 21.02
N HIS A 488 22.02 -7.82 21.71
CA HIS A 488 22.78 -7.48 22.91
C HIS A 488 21.93 -7.59 24.17
N ARG A 489 22.54 -7.36 25.35
CA ARG A 489 21.79 -7.35 26.62
C ARG A 489 20.78 -6.21 26.58
N ALA A 490 19.66 -6.41 27.30
CA ALA A 490 18.61 -5.40 27.33
C ALA A 490 19.14 -4.11 27.96
N ASP A 491 19.11 -3.04 27.19
CA ASP A 491 19.49 -1.70 27.62
C ASP A 491 18.26 -0.86 27.99
N VAL A 492 18.49 0.33 28.54
CA VAL A 492 17.43 1.29 28.89
C VAL A 492 16.57 1.65 27.67
N PHE A 493 17.19 1.72 26.48
CA PHE A 493 16.50 1.88 25.21
C PHE A 493 15.44 0.80 24.97
N ASP A 494 15.79 -0.48 25.11
CA ASP A 494 14.86 -1.59 24.88
C ASP A 494 13.65 -1.52 25.83
N PHE A 495 13.88 -1.21 27.12
CA PHE A 495 12.80 -1.15 28.09
C PHE A 495 11.83 0.00 27.80
N VAL A 496 12.36 1.19 27.48
CA VAL A 496 11.53 2.36 27.14
C VAL A 496 10.81 2.15 25.81
N SER A 497 11.48 1.58 24.81
CA SER A 497 10.94 1.33 23.47
C SER A 497 9.83 0.27 23.45
N ILE A 498 9.98 -0.80 24.26
CA ILE A 498 8.92 -1.79 24.49
C ILE A 498 7.77 -1.17 25.28
N GLY A 499 8.07 -0.40 26.33
CA GLY A 499 7.06 0.26 27.17
C GLY A 499 6.20 1.26 26.40
N SER A 500 6.80 2.10 25.54
CA SER A 500 6.07 3.08 24.73
C SER A 500 5.13 2.41 23.73
N ARG A 501 5.56 1.32 23.07
CA ARG A 501 4.72 0.52 22.16
C ARG A 501 3.61 -0.22 22.90
N ALA A 502 3.89 -0.79 24.06
CA ALA A 502 2.87 -1.45 24.88
C ALA A 502 1.79 -0.45 25.34
N MET A 503 2.19 0.77 25.72
CA MET A 503 1.26 1.85 26.03
C MET A 503 0.43 2.26 24.81
N ALA A 504 1.06 2.44 23.64
CA ALA A 504 0.34 2.76 22.41
C ALA A 504 -0.66 1.68 22.01
N LEU A 505 -0.32 0.40 22.20
CA LEU A 505 -1.24 -0.74 22.05
C LEU A 505 -2.42 -0.67 23.01
N ALA A 506 -2.18 -0.37 24.28
CA ALA A 506 -3.24 -0.25 25.28
C ALA A 506 -4.20 0.90 24.95
N VAL A 507 -3.68 2.05 24.53
CA VAL A 507 -4.51 3.18 24.08
C VAL A 507 -5.28 2.83 22.81
N GLY A 508 -4.64 2.19 21.82
CA GLY A 508 -5.31 1.74 20.60
C GLY A 508 -6.44 0.75 20.88
N ALA A 509 -6.23 -0.21 21.79
CA ALA A 509 -7.26 -1.14 22.23
C ALA A 509 -8.40 -0.42 22.95
N ALA A 510 -8.10 0.56 23.80
CA ALA A 510 -9.11 1.39 24.45
C ALA A 510 -9.96 2.17 23.43
N MET A 511 -9.35 2.69 22.36
CA MET A 511 -10.09 3.37 21.28
C MET A 511 -11.10 2.44 20.60
N ILE A 512 -10.78 1.17 20.39
CA ILE A 512 -11.73 0.18 19.83
C ILE A 512 -12.97 0.05 20.73
N THR A 513 -12.83 0.15 22.05
CA THR A 513 -13.95 0.01 22.99
C THR A 513 -14.98 1.15 22.89
N LEU A 514 -14.63 2.31 22.32
CA LEU A 514 -15.58 3.42 22.10
C LEU A 514 -16.78 3.02 21.24
N VAL A 515 -16.63 1.98 20.42
CA VAL A 515 -17.69 1.42 19.56
C VAL A 515 -18.87 0.85 20.36
N ALA A 516 -18.67 0.56 21.65
CA ALA A 516 -19.74 0.11 22.55
C ALA A 516 -20.71 1.25 22.92
N ASN A 517 -20.32 2.51 22.76
CA ASN A 517 -21.17 3.67 23.01
C ASN A 517 -21.26 4.53 21.74
N ASP A 518 -22.36 4.39 21.03
CA ASP A 518 -22.60 5.10 19.77
C ASP A 518 -22.49 6.63 19.93
N GLY A 519 -22.97 7.20 21.04
CA GLY A 519 -22.84 8.64 21.31
C GLY A 519 -21.39 9.11 21.47
N ALA A 520 -20.57 8.33 22.16
CA ALA A 520 -19.14 8.63 22.32
C ALA A 520 -18.37 8.46 21.00
N LEU A 521 -18.71 7.44 20.20
CA LEU A 521 -18.13 7.19 18.89
C LEU A 521 -18.41 8.36 17.93
N TYR A 522 -19.65 8.80 17.81
CA TYR A 522 -19.99 9.91 16.91
C TYR A 522 -19.43 11.24 17.40
N SER A 523 -19.40 11.48 18.71
CA SER A 523 -18.73 12.64 19.29
C SER A 523 -17.24 12.66 18.92
N PHE A 524 -16.57 11.51 18.99
CA PHE A 524 -15.18 11.40 18.56
C PHE A 524 -15.03 11.62 17.04
N LEU A 525 -15.84 10.97 16.20
CA LEU A 525 -15.79 11.12 14.74
C LEU A 525 -16.09 12.54 14.25
N ARG A 526 -16.97 13.27 14.94
CA ARG A 526 -17.24 14.70 14.72
C ARG A 526 -16.05 15.57 15.14
N GLY A 527 -15.30 15.13 16.16
CA GLY A 527 -14.17 15.86 16.71
C GLY A 527 -13.02 16.08 15.69
N PRO A 528 -12.18 17.11 15.89
CA PRO A 528 -10.97 17.30 15.09
C PRO A 528 -9.85 16.29 15.42
N ALA A 529 -9.97 15.57 16.54
CA ALA A 529 -8.90 14.73 17.09
C ALA A 529 -8.76 13.34 16.42
N VAL A 530 -9.61 12.99 15.45
CA VAL A 530 -9.69 11.62 14.93
C VAL A 530 -8.37 11.12 14.34
N LEU A 531 -7.75 11.89 13.44
CA LEU A 531 -6.42 11.58 12.87
C LEU A 531 -5.26 12.03 13.79
N PRO A 532 -5.31 13.22 14.43
CA PRO A 532 -4.28 13.64 15.36
C PRO A 532 -4.03 12.65 16.51
N ALA A 533 -5.05 11.91 16.97
CA ALA A 533 -4.88 10.90 18.01
C ALA A 533 -3.88 9.82 17.57
N CYS A 534 -4.06 9.21 16.40
CA CYS A 534 -3.14 8.21 15.87
C CYS A 534 -1.74 8.80 15.63
N LEU A 535 -1.67 9.99 15.03
CA LEU A 535 -0.42 10.71 14.81
C LEU A 535 0.33 10.95 16.11
N SER A 536 -0.36 11.39 17.16
CA SER A 536 0.24 11.66 18.47
C SER A 536 0.82 10.40 19.09
N LEU A 537 0.15 9.25 18.96
CA LEU A 537 0.65 7.97 19.47
C LEU A 537 1.91 7.52 18.72
N LEU A 538 1.91 7.58 17.38
CA LEU A 538 3.10 7.25 16.58
C LEU A 538 4.27 8.20 16.88
N PHE A 539 3.98 9.49 17.00
CA PHE A 539 4.97 10.51 17.34
C PHE A 539 5.57 10.26 18.72
N LEU A 540 4.75 9.97 19.73
CA LEU A 540 5.22 9.67 21.09
C LEU A 540 6.11 8.43 21.12
N VAL A 541 5.76 7.37 20.39
CA VAL A 541 6.60 6.16 20.28
C VAL A 541 7.97 6.52 19.71
N LEU A 542 8.03 7.24 18.59
CA LEU A 542 9.27 7.65 17.97
C LEU A 542 10.08 8.62 18.85
N PHE A 543 9.41 9.57 19.49
CA PHE A 543 10.02 10.51 20.42
C PHE A 543 10.72 9.80 21.58
N PHE A 544 10.04 8.82 22.21
CA PHE A 544 10.62 8.03 23.29
C PHE A 544 11.76 7.13 22.80
N ASP A 545 11.68 6.57 21.59
CA ASP A 545 12.79 5.82 20.99
C ASP A 545 14.03 6.70 20.82
N LYS A 546 13.90 7.88 20.21
CA LYS A 546 15.05 8.79 20.00
C LYS A 546 15.62 9.31 21.31
N LEU A 547 14.77 9.67 22.27
CA LEU A 547 15.20 10.16 23.59
C LEU A 547 15.95 9.08 24.36
N SER A 548 15.42 7.85 24.37
CA SER A 548 16.06 6.73 25.08
C SER A 548 17.35 6.27 24.41
N ALA A 549 17.45 6.33 23.08
CA ALA A 549 18.69 6.07 22.35
C ALA A 549 19.76 7.12 22.67
N ALA A 550 19.40 8.42 22.65
CA ALA A 550 20.32 9.49 23.01
C ALA A 550 20.83 9.36 24.45
N PHE A 551 19.95 9.02 25.38
CA PHE A 551 20.31 8.79 26.79
C PHE A 551 21.22 7.56 26.96
N ALA A 552 20.88 6.43 26.34
CA ALA A 552 21.68 5.21 26.39
C ALA A 552 23.09 5.43 25.81
N ASN A 553 23.18 6.10 24.66
CA ASN A 553 24.46 6.44 24.03
C ASN A 553 25.29 7.37 24.91
N HIS A 554 24.68 8.39 25.53
CA HIS A 554 25.37 9.28 26.46
C HIS A 554 25.91 8.53 27.68
N GLN A 555 25.12 7.60 28.26
CA GLN A 555 25.54 6.80 29.40
C GLN A 555 26.66 5.81 29.05
N LEU A 556 26.57 5.19 27.87
CA LEU A 556 27.56 4.26 27.35
C LEU A 556 28.93 4.95 27.14
N LEU A 557 28.94 6.10 26.47
CA LEU A 557 30.14 6.92 26.27
C LEU A 557 30.76 7.36 27.60
N LYS A 558 29.93 7.77 28.57
CA LYS A 558 30.41 8.14 29.90
C LYS A 558 30.96 6.95 30.71
N SER A 559 30.51 5.72 30.41
CA SER A 559 30.92 4.52 31.14
C SER A 559 32.28 3.96 30.72
N GLY A 560 32.82 4.38 29.57
CA GLY A 560 34.10 3.91 29.05
C GLY A 560 34.16 2.41 28.73
N LYS A 561 33.02 1.73 28.67
CA LYS A 561 32.93 0.30 28.32
C LYS A 561 33.17 0.11 26.81
N PRO A 562 33.77 -1.02 26.39
CA PRO A 562 33.88 -1.34 24.97
C PRO A 562 32.48 -1.42 24.36
N TYR A 563 32.29 -0.74 23.23
CA TYR A 563 31.05 -0.71 22.48
C TYR A 563 31.28 -1.18 21.05
N ALA A 564 30.23 -1.69 20.42
CA ALA A 564 30.22 -2.04 19.01
C ALA A 564 29.50 -0.91 18.25
N LEU A 565 30.11 -0.39 17.19
CA LEU A 565 29.43 0.50 16.27
C LEU A 565 28.49 -0.32 15.39
N GLU A 566 27.22 0.10 15.34
CA GLU A 566 26.21 -0.53 14.48
C GLU A 566 26.40 -0.12 13.01
N HIS A 567 27.08 1.00 12.76
CA HIS A 567 27.40 1.51 11.43
C HIS A 567 28.89 1.88 11.33
N VAL A 568 29.62 1.24 10.43
CA VAL A 568 30.93 1.72 9.98
C VAL A 568 30.68 2.44 8.66
N GLU A 569 30.70 3.78 8.67
CA GLU A 569 30.80 4.52 7.41
C GLU A 569 32.14 4.17 6.77
N HIS A 570 32.11 3.42 5.66
CA HIS A 570 33.28 3.28 4.80
C HIS A 570 33.56 4.64 4.15
N HIS A 571 34.35 5.47 4.82
CA HIS A 571 35.02 6.56 4.13
C HIS A 571 35.89 5.94 3.03
N HIS A 572 35.56 6.26 1.78
CA HIS A 572 36.32 5.88 0.60
C HIS A 572 37.69 6.58 0.59
N ASP A 573 38.61 6.14 1.44
CA ASP A 573 40.02 6.45 1.28
C ASP A 573 40.60 5.51 0.23
N ARG A 574 40.93 6.11 -0.92
CA ARG A 574 41.69 5.46 -1.99
C ARG A 574 43.03 4.97 -1.44
N SER A 575 43.24 3.67 -1.32
CA SER A 575 44.28 2.91 -2.06
C SER A 575 44.65 1.56 -1.43
N SER A 576 45.06 0.64 -2.31
CA SER A 576 45.82 -0.61 -2.13
C SER A 576 45.15 -1.87 -1.57
N SER A 577 44.83 -2.75 -2.53
CA SER A 577 45.12 -4.20 -2.59
C SER A 577 44.81 -5.12 -1.39
N GLY A 578 43.82 -5.99 -1.62
CA GLY A 578 43.98 -7.45 -1.48
C GLY A 578 44.13 -8.03 -0.08
N SER A 579 43.01 -8.27 0.60
CA SER A 579 42.79 -9.51 1.35
C SER A 579 41.30 -9.66 1.68
N SER A 580 40.83 -10.91 1.61
CA SER A 580 39.56 -11.36 2.14
C SER A 580 39.47 -11.07 3.64
N HIS A 581 38.54 -10.19 4.06
CA HIS A 581 38.19 -10.04 5.47
C HIS A 581 36.72 -10.34 5.71
N VAL A 582 36.52 -11.36 6.55
CA VAL A 582 35.27 -11.72 7.19
C VAL A 582 34.83 -10.55 8.08
N GLU A 583 33.58 -10.10 7.93
CA GLU A 583 32.93 -9.17 8.85
C GLU A 583 32.89 -9.75 10.27
N HIS A 584 33.84 -9.36 11.11
CA HIS A 584 33.69 -9.38 12.55
C HIS A 584 33.46 -7.94 13.00
N GLY A 585 32.37 -7.70 13.73
CA GLY A 585 32.09 -6.39 14.33
C GLY A 585 33.30 -5.92 15.13
N HIS A 586 33.84 -4.75 14.77
CA HIS A 586 34.98 -4.17 15.44
C HIS A 586 34.55 -3.73 16.84
N VAL A 587 35.12 -4.36 17.87
CA VAL A 587 35.04 -3.88 19.25
C VAL A 587 36.16 -2.86 19.41
N GLU A 588 35.81 -1.60 19.67
CA GLU A 588 36.80 -0.59 20.00
C GLU A 588 37.25 -0.81 21.45
N ASN A 589 38.46 -1.34 21.62
CA ASN A 589 39.10 -1.43 22.93
C ASN A 589 39.79 -0.10 23.24
N VAL A 590 39.42 0.54 24.33
CA VAL A 590 40.14 1.70 24.87
C VAL A 590 41.48 1.19 25.41
N SER A 591 42.53 1.26 24.59
CA SER A 591 43.91 1.18 25.05
C SER A 591 44.45 2.59 25.20
N ASP A 592 44.82 2.92 26.44
CA ASP A 592 45.45 4.16 26.89
C ASP A 592 46.45 4.75 25.87
N HIS A 593 46.13 5.94 25.35
CA HIS A 593 47.15 6.94 25.05
C HIS A 593 46.58 8.36 25.17
N HIS A 594 47.16 9.12 26.09
CA HIS A 594 46.93 10.53 26.33
C HIS A 594 47.09 11.39 25.07
N GLY A 595 46.13 12.28 24.77
CA GLY A 595 46.33 13.38 23.82
C GLY A 595 45.05 14.03 23.26
N HIS A 596 44.55 15.05 23.96
CA HIS A 596 43.82 16.22 23.44
C HIS A 596 42.53 16.08 22.59
N SER A 597 41.39 16.29 23.27
CA SER A 597 40.29 17.23 22.96
C SER A 597 39.57 17.33 21.60
N ASP A 598 39.85 16.52 20.57
CA ASP A 598 39.19 16.69 19.25
C ASP A 598 38.02 15.73 18.95
N SER A 599 37.81 14.69 19.74
CA SER A 599 36.73 13.69 19.51
C SER A 599 35.31 14.25 19.77
N LEU A 600 35.14 15.14 20.74
CA LEU A 600 33.82 15.68 21.10
C LEU A 600 33.27 16.69 20.07
N ALA A 601 34.13 17.32 19.28
CA ALA A 601 33.73 18.29 18.27
C ALA A 601 33.31 17.64 16.94
N SER A 602 33.87 16.48 16.58
CA SER A 602 33.49 15.73 15.38
C SER A 602 32.09 15.10 15.53
N HIS A 603 31.77 14.56 16.70
CA HIS A 603 30.45 13.96 16.98
C HIS A 603 29.31 14.99 17.13
N ARG A 604 29.61 16.25 17.47
CA ARG A 604 28.59 17.32 17.51
C ARG A 604 28.26 17.83 16.11
N LYS A 605 29.19 17.72 15.16
CA LYS A 605 29.00 18.09 13.74
C LYS A 605 28.19 17.04 12.97
N SER A 606 28.29 15.74 13.30
CA SER A 606 27.47 14.71 12.66
C SER A 606 25.97 14.81 13.02
N ALA A 607 25.63 15.42 14.16
CA ALA A 607 24.24 15.71 14.51
C ALA A 607 23.65 16.96 13.81
N THR A 608 24.45 17.72 13.05
CA THR A 608 24.03 18.97 12.39
C THR A 608 24.05 18.92 10.86
N TRP A 609 24.26 17.75 10.25
CA TRP A 609 24.25 17.58 8.80
C TRP A 609 23.27 16.48 8.38
N SER A 610 22.00 16.86 8.23
CA SER A 610 21.00 16.13 7.43
C SER A 610 20.43 17.03 6.32
N LEU A 611 21.19 18.04 5.91
CA LEU A 611 20.90 18.89 4.75
C LEU A 611 22.20 19.12 3.98
N SER A 612 22.10 18.92 2.67
CA SER A 612 23.14 19.02 1.62
C SER A 612 23.91 17.71 1.40
N GLU A 613 24.12 17.21 0.17
CA GLU A 613 24.61 18.00 -0.97
C GLU A 613 24.43 17.20 -2.29
N ASP A 614 23.25 17.26 -2.92
CA ASP A 614 23.04 16.70 -4.27
C ASP A 614 22.11 17.58 -5.13
N THR A 615 22.23 18.89 -4.95
CA THR A 615 21.62 19.88 -5.86
C THR A 615 22.66 20.91 -6.28
N ILE A 616 23.51 20.54 -7.24
CA ILE A 616 24.16 21.51 -8.11
C ILE A 616 23.53 21.35 -9.50
N PRO A 617 22.94 22.43 -10.08
CA PRO A 617 22.32 22.37 -11.38
C PRO A 617 23.39 22.15 -12.46
N LEU A 618 23.10 21.22 -13.37
CA LEU A 618 23.85 20.88 -14.56
C LEU A 618 23.80 22.00 -15.62
N THR A 619 24.21 23.22 -15.30
CA THR A 619 24.42 24.29 -16.29
C THR A 619 25.23 25.44 -15.68
N GLN A 620 26.57 25.39 -15.81
CA GLN A 620 27.43 26.52 -16.20
C GLN A 620 28.91 26.24 -15.89
N ALA A 621 29.70 25.97 -16.94
CA ALA A 621 31.01 26.61 -17.13
C ALA A 621 31.53 26.39 -18.58
N VAL A 622 31.29 27.41 -19.43
CA VAL A 622 32.15 28.02 -20.47
C VAL A 622 32.81 27.09 -21.52
N GLY A 623 32.74 27.29 -22.84
CA GLY A 623 32.40 28.42 -23.70
C GLY A 623 33.30 28.38 -24.96
N GLY A 624 32.78 28.72 -26.15
CA GLY A 624 33.57 29.10 -27.35
C GLY A 624 33.35 28.29 -28.63
N GLU A 625 32.54 28.87 -29.55
CA GLU A 625 32.53 28.80 -31.05
C GLU A 625 32.55 27.41 -31.73
N ASP A 626 31.64 27.04 -32.66
CA ASP A 626 31.25 27.76 -33.87
C ASP A 626 29.88 27.26 -34.44
N ARG A 627 29.32 28.05 -35.36
CA ARG A 627 27.93 28.12 -35.86
C ARG A 627 27.36 26.88 -36.59
N GLY A 628 26.04 26.67 -36.43
CA GLY A 628 25.22 25.81 -37.31
C GLY A 628 23.76 25.68 -36.85
N SER A 629 22.91 26.64 -37.23
CA SER A 629 21.48 26.72 -36.90
C SER A 629 20.65 25.64 -37.61
N TYR A 630 19.96 24.77 -36.85
CA TYR A 630 18.73 24.11 -37.27
C TYR A 630 17.68 24.26 -36.17
N ALA A 631 16.62 25.00 -36.49
CA ALA A 631 15.44 25.15 -35.64
C ALA A 631 14.59 23.86 -35.71
N MET A 632 14.40 23.20 -34.57
CA MET A 632 13.40 22.14 -34.41
C MET A 632 12.12 22.77 -33.87
N THR A 633 11.12 22.86 -34.74
CA THR A 633 9.71 23.16 -34.41
C THR A 633 9.13 22.07 -33.50
N PRO A 634 8.17 22.40 -32.60
CA PRO A 634 7.50 21.40 -31.79
C PRO A 634 6.56 20.55 -32.66
N MET A 635 6.68 19.23 -32.59
CA MET A 635 5.75 18.30 -33.24
C MET A 635 4.36 18.44 -32.61
N MET A 636 3.42 19.00 -33.37
CA MET A 636 1.98 18.92 -33.11
C MET A 636 1.50 17.49 -33.41
N SER A 637 0.67 16.96 -32.51
CA SER A 637 -0.12 15.73 -32.70
C SER A 637 -1.07 15.91 -33.90
N PRO A 638 -1.30 14.87 -34.73
CA PRO A 638 -2.26 14.96 -35.82
C PRO A 638 -3.71 15.03 -35.28
N PRO A 639 -4.62 15.76 -35.97
CA PRO A 639 -6.00 15.93 -35.52
C PRO A 639 -6.84 14.66 -35.69
N ILE A 640 -7.72 14.43 -34.72
CA ILE A 640 -8.75 13.38 -34.74
C ILE A 640 -9.82 13.78 -35.78
N LEU A 641 -9.95 13.01 -36.86
CA LEU A 641 -11.04 13.13 -37.83
C LEU A 641 -12.30 12.45 -37.26
N SER A 642 -13.36 13.22 -37.11
CA SER A 642 -14.72 12.74 -36.78
C SER A 642 -15.28 11.88 -37.92
N PRO A 643 -16.08 10.83 -37.64
CA PRO A 643 -16.76 10.07 -38.69
C PRO A 643 -17.93 10.87 -39.27
N ASN A 644 -17.97 11.00 -40.60
CA ASN A 644 -19.04 11.64 -41.35
C ASN A 644 -20.37 10.87 -41.22
N GLN A 645 -21.46 11.60 -41.01
CA GLN A 645 -22.83 11.13 -41.21
C GLN A 645 -23.11 10.81 -42.69
N PRO A 646 -23.87 9.76 -43.02
CA PRO A 646 -24.49 9.63 -44.34
C PRO A 646 -25.97 10.07 -44.29
N VAL A 647 -26.31 11.07 -45.11
CA VAL A 647 -27.70 11.42 -45.45
C VAL A 647 -28.09 10.71 -46.76
N ALA A 648 -29.26 10.08 -46.68
CA ALA A 648 -30.20 9.55 -47.68
C ALA A 648 -29.86 9.59 -49.20
N GLY A 649 -30.06 8.45 -49.87
CA GLY A 649 -30.26 8.40 -51.33
C GLY A 649 -30.20 7.02 -51.99
N GLY A 650 -31.29 6.24 -51.88
CA GLY A 650 -31.90 5.44 -52.97
C GLY A 650 -31.17 4.28 -53.71
N VAL A 651 -31.94 3.21 -53.92
CA VAL A 651 -31.92 2.18 -55.00
C VAL A 651 -31.39 0.76 -54.66
N VAL A 652 -32.30 -0.04 -54.05
CA VAL A 652 -32.96 -1.26 -54.57
C VAL A 652 -32.18 -2.56 -54.94
N HIS A 653 -32.75 -3.68 -54.44
CA HIS A 653 -32.67 -5.13 -54.81
C HIS A 653 -31.46 -5.95 -54.31
N GLN A 654 -31.57 -7.20 -53.81
CA GLN A 654 -32.67 -8.13 -53.47
C GLN A 654 -32.08 -9.37 -52.75
N ASN A 655 -32.90 -10.04 -51.91
CA ASN A 655 -32.79 -11.43 -51.40
C ASN A 655 -31.73 -11.75 -50.32
N GLY A 656 -32.03 -12.35 -49.16
CA GLY A 656 -33.26 -12.91 -48.63
C GLY A 656 -32.98 -13.70 -47.32
N TYR A 657 -34.04 -13.80 -46.50
CA TYR A 657 -34.28 -14.74 -45.40
C TYR A 657 -33.65 -14.51 -44.00
N THR A 658 -34.43 -13.82 -43.16
CA THR A 658 -34.68 -14.09 -41.72
C THR A 658 -35.70 -15.25 -41.57
N PRO A 659 -35.93 -15.87 -40.38
CA PRO A 659 -36.60 -15.28 -39.19
C PRO A 659 -35.90 -15.68 -37.85
N VAL A 660 -35.72 -14.84 -36.82
CA VAL A 660 -36.64 -14.22 -35.83
C VAL A 660 -37.64 -15.17 -35.17
N GLN A 661 -37.54 -15.29 -33.83
CA GLN A 661 -38.59 -15.35 -32.78
C GLN A 661 -38.12 -16.19 -31.57
N ASN A 662 -38.48 -15.95 -30.32
CA ASN A 662 -39.14 -14.85 -29.62
C ASN A 662 -38.98 -15.08 -28.10
N TYR A 663 -39.25 -14.01 -27.35
CA TYR A 663 -39.55 -13.88 -25.92
C TYR A 663 -40.25 -15.05 -25.19
N GLY A 664 -39.99 -15.12 -23.88
CA GLY A 664 -41.06 -15.17 -22.87
C GLY A 664 -41.05 -16.36 -21.92
N ALA A 665 -40.60 -16.13 -20.67
CA ALA A 665 -41.25 -16.48 -19.40
C ALA A 665 -40.36 -15.99 -18.24
#